data_AF-A0A0F9FYP0-F1
#
_entry.id   AF-A0A0F9FYP0-F1
#
_cell.length_a   1.000
_cell.length_b   1.000
_cell.length_c   1.000
_cell.angle_alpha   90.00
_cell.angle_beta   90.00
_cell.angle_gamma   90.00
#
_symmetry.space_group_name_H-M   'P 1'
#
loop_
_entity.id
_entity.type
_entity.pdbx_description
1 polymer ?
#
loop_
_entity_poly.entity_id
_entity_poly.type
_entity_poly.pdbx_seq_one_letter_code
_entity_poly.pdbx_strand_id
1 'polypeptide(L)'
;LMDKEDFLAQALSHLDKDTFSEVELLLIDGFHDYTQLELKFIKELASLIPNVYVTLPYQISDPVPPAFQVSHKTYSRLSELNLRELRLDENRRTTSRMLGHIEANIFSQPDDSAVKPEPDSTGTSLWITAAANMQDEVEQIARMIRKLTYRDGYTFSQIAVIFRNIEKYRDIVEDTFTRFSIPVRIYGRKLLKGNPLIKAIINTTRIFTDKWQDEAVWKVLKSNTGIDGNLINRLEHEYLKRGSINDYNKWLKLTSTTELKPVNKFLKELKKIFTNLEGRHTFNYYCKCYIDIVEIFYKPAFAQFRESIDEANINTAEGNHHQEISGLMKSDAGALKEFMAILNNNTLGDLSEISKDTGNITFGTFNHILESQVDLSSYREIDRRKEVVNVINVLEARQWEMPVVFVGGLLEKEFPRQVREDLFLKDFHRKKLNATGKIALREASEQMDEERYLFYIAVTRAKERLYLSYPSANSNGNLTLPSFFLSDTQKLFSKEILQGITIQRNLSKIIPEPEDIITSTDSKNFVYYHLNNPYVSEREEKDIALWLYNNNAENNKASLREELCTLTTLIDSYNNLKLKLSDKKIVKKISETSTRFSPTKLKDYAQCPYKYFGRSTLKLRQAIPKSMDLLMQGTIIHKVLEEYFKDTGETKNITGIFDGVFKQKTRGMVTGFEELKARNEMLNTLLTFESMEKESNLPTFKPSMFEAKFGDKETETLKIGDVEKGGIEISGKIDRVDVSEVNGEKVGIIIDYKYGQTEFRLTELEEGLDLQLPIYILALRDLFGVVPVAAEFYALKTSRKTGIYNRELIDKLKLNIK
;
A
#
# COMPACT_ATOMS: atom_id res chain seq x y z
N LEU A 1 -3.82 32.28 20.76
CA LEU A 1 -4.35 30.90 20.81
C LEU A 1 -4.79 30.71 22.24
N MET A 2 -6.09 30.75 22.52
CA MET A 2 -6.54 30.32 23.84
C MET A 2 -6.49 28.79 23.81
N ASP A 3 -5.51 28.22 24.50
CA ASP A 3 -5.51 26.78 24.71
C ASP A 3 -6.63 26.37 25.68
N LYS A 4 -6.75 25.08 25.99
CA LYS A 4 -7.77 24.61 26.93
C LYS A 4 -7.60 25.22 28.33
N GLU A 5 -6.37 25.51 28.72
CA GLU A 5 -6.05 26.12 30.02
C GLU A 5 -6.45 27.59 30.03
N ASP A 6 -6.27 28.31 28.92
CA ASP A 6 -6.74 29.68 28.73
C ASP A 6 -8.27 29.76 28.77
N PHE A 7 -8.98 28.79 28.16
CA PHE A 7 -10.44 28.69 28.27
C PHE A 7 -10.89 28.47 29.72
N LEU A 8 -10.21 27.58 30.46
CA LEU A 8 -10.49 27.36 31.88
C LEU A 8 -10.20 28.62 32.72
N ALA A 9 -9.09 29.32 32.43
CA ALA A 9 -8.72 30.56 33.11
C ALA A 9 -9.70 31.71 32.82
N GLN A 10 -10.19 31.81 31.59
CA GLN A 10 -11.22 32.78 31.23
C GLN A 10 -12.57 32.42 31.82
N ALA A 11 -12.94 31.13 31.84
CA ALA A 11 -14.16 30.67 32.50
C ALA A 11 -14.12 31.05 34.00
N LEU A 12 -13.00 30.81 34.68
CA LEU A 12 -12.75 31.23 36.07
C LEU A 12 -12.99 32.72 36.28
N SER A 13 -12.58 33.59 35.36
CA SER A 13 -12.73 35.05 35.51
C SER A 13 -14.16 35.56 35.26
N HIS A 14 -15.06 34.71 34.76
CA HIS A 14 -16.47 35.04 34.46
C HIS A 14 -17.44 34.23 35.34
N LEU A 15 -16.96 33.51 36.35
CA LEU A 15 -17.80 32.83 37.33
C LEU A 15 -18.38 33.85 38.32
N ASP A 16 -19.67 34.15 38.20
CA ASP A 16 -20.41 35.00 39.14
C ASP A 16 -21.40 34.18 39.97
N LYS A 17 -21.88 34.75 41.10
CA LYS A 17 -22.84 34.08 41.99
C LYS A 17 -24.16 33.71 41.33
N ASP A 18 -24.56 34.44 40.30
CA ASP A 18 -25.82 34.21 39.60
C ASP A 18 -25.69 33.13 38.51
N THR A 19 -24.47 32.81 38.05
CA THR A 19 -24.20 31.90 36.92
C THR A 19 -24.75 30.49 37.14
N PHE A 20 -24.71 30.00 38.39
CA PHE A 20 -25.16 28.66 38.77
C PHE A 20 -26.23 28.66 39.87
N SER A 21 -26.95 29.78 40.01
CA SER A 21 -27.98 29.95 41.05
C SER A 21 -29.11 28.90 41.00
N GLU A 22 -29.39 28.32 39.83
CA GLU A 22 -30.38 27.25 39.63
C GLU A 22 -29.81 25.82 39.81
N VAL A 23 -28.49 25.67 39.99
CA VAL A 23 -27.85 24.35 40.10
C VAL A 23 -27.71 23.93 41.55
N GLU A 24 -28.50 22.94 41.96
CA GLU A 24 -28.52 22.44 43.34
C GLU A 24 -27.45 21.36 43.63
N LEU A 25 -26.95 20.68 42.58
CA LEU A 25 -26.07 19.53 42.69
C LEU A 25 -25.05 19.48 41.55
N LEU A 26 -23.77 19.35 41.90
CA LEU A 26 -22.67 19.08 40.98
C LEU A 26 -22.01 17.74 41.31
N LEU A 27 -21.90 16.85 40.31
CA LEU A 27 -21.22 15.57 40.41
C LEU A 27 -20.00 15.58 39.49
N ILE A 28 -18.81 15.36 40.06
CA ILE A 28 -17.56 15.25 39.32
C ILE A 28 -17.05 13.81 39.45
N ASP A 29 -17.07 13.08 38.34
CA ASP A 29 -16.74 11.65 38.30
C ASP A 29 -15.83 11.26 37.12
N GLY A 30 -15.05 10.19 37.30
CA GLY A 30 -14.18 9.62 36.27
C GLY A 30 -12.75 10.19 36.20
N PHE A 31 -12.39 11.09 37.11
CA PHE A 31 -11.05 11.67 37.20
C PHE A 31 -10.22 10.98 38.28
N HIS A 32 -8.91 10.95 38.08
CA HIS A 32 -7.93 10.36 39.00
C HIS A 32 -6.76 11.31 39.29
N ASP A 33 -6.68 12.39 38.52
CA ASP A 33 -5.76 13.52 38.68
C ASP A 33 -6.46 14.79 38.17
N TYR A 34 -6.05 15.94 38.68
CA TYR A 34 -6.51 17.26 38.30
C TYR A 34 -5.33 18.23 38.19
N THR A 35 -5.35 19.08 37.17
CA THR A 35 -4.42 20.20 37.03
C THR A 35 -4.68 21.25 38.12
N GLN A 36 -3.71 22.15 38.34
CA GLN A 36 -3.89 23.24 39.31
C GLN A 36 -5.05 24.18 38.95
N LEU A 37 -5.28 24.43 37.65
CA LEU A 37 -6.39 25.25 37.19
C LEU A 37 -7.74 24.56 37.39
N GLU A 38 -7.82 23.26 37.09
CA GLU A 38 -9.04 22.47 37.37
C GLU A 38 -9.35 22.41 38.86
N LEU A 39 -8.35 22.24 39.73
CA LEU A 39 -8.56 22.28 41.18
C LEU A 39 -9.07 23.64 41.67
N LYS A 40 -8.54 24.74 41.13
CA LYS A 40 -9.07 26.09 41.42
C LYS A 40 -10.51 26.24 40.95
N PHE A 41 -10.83 25.73 39.76
CA PHE A 41 -12.17 25.74 39.21
C PHE A 41 -13.16 24.95 40.09
N ILE A 42 -12.78 23.75 40.54
CA ILE A 42 -13.58 22.94 41.46
C ILE A 42 -13.82 23.69 42.78
N LYS A 43 -12.79 24.36 43.31
CA LYS A 43 -12.89 25.15 44.54
C LYS A 43 -13.88 26.31 44.40
N GLU A 44 -13.81 27.07 43.31
CA GLU A 44 -14.75 28.17 43.06
C GLU A 44 -16.17 27.64 42.89
N LEU A 45 -16.36 26.56 42.12
CA LEU A 45 -17.68 25.92 41.95
C LEU A 45 -18.26 25.41 43.29
N ALA A 46 -17.43 24.85 44.17
CA ALA A 46 -17.84 24.40 45.49
C ALA A 46 -18.26 25.56 46.42
N SER A 47 -17.86 26.81 46.12
CA SER A 47 -18.33 28.00 46.84
C SER A 47 -19.66 28.54 46.32
N LEU A 48 -20.01 28.21 45.08
CA LEU A 48 -21.21 28.70 44.38
C LEU A 48 -22.38 27.70 44.45
N ILE A 49 -22.08 26.41 44.42
CA ILE A 49 -23.06 25.33 44.35
C ILE A 49 -23.20 24.66 45.73
N PRO A 50 -24.42 24.50 46.28
CA PRO A 50 -24.62 23.96 47.63
C PRO A 50 -24.10 22.53 47.83
N ASN A 51 -24.31 21.63 46.86
CA ASN A 51 -23.91 20.23 46.96
C ASN A 51 -22.93 19.86 45.85
N VAL A 52 -21.67 19.62 46.21
CA VAL A 52 -20.64 19.16 45.27
C VAL A 52 -20.08 17.82 45.74
N TYR A 53 -20.14 16.81 44.89
CA TYR A 53 -19.53 15.50 45.14
C TYR A 53 -18.43 15.25 44.11
N VAL A 54 -17.25 14.89 44.61
CA VAL A 54 -16.10 14.51 43.80
C VAL A 54 -15.78 13.07 44.13
N THR A 55 -15.79 12.20 43.12
CA THR A 55 -15.37 10.80 43.28
C THR A 55 -13.89 10.67 42.90
N LEU A 56 -13.15 9.90 43.70
CA LEU A 56 -11.78 9.53 43.38
C LEU A 56 -11.61 8.01 43.52
N PRO A 57 -11.01 7.35 42.54
CA PRO A 57 -10.62 5.96 42.64
C PRO A 57 -9.43 5.86 43.60
N TYR A 58 -9.65 5.29 44.78
CA TYR A 58 -8.65 5.27 45.83
C TYR A 58 -8.74 3.98 46.64
N GLN A 59 -7.59 3.43 47.04
CA GLN A 59 -7.51 2.30 47.96
C GLN A 59 -6.73 2.72 49.20
N ILE A 60 -7.37 2.67 50.35
CA ILE A 60 -6.74 2.99 51.64
C ILE A 60 -5.95 1.77 52.09
N SER A 61 -4.63 1.78 51.87
CA SER A 61 -3.70 0.81 52.43
C SER A 61 -2.37 1.50 52.76
N ASP A 62 -1.64 0.96 53.73
CA ASP A 62 -0.32 1.44 54.12
C ASP A 62 0.70 0.31 53.94
N PRO A 63 1.62 0.40 52.96
CA PRO A 63 1.81 1.51 52.01
C PRO A 63 0.75 1.55 50.90
N VAL A 64 0.49 2.74 50.35
CA VAL A 64 -0.47 2.93 49.22
C VAL A 64 0.02 2.17 47.98
N PRO A 65 -0.85 1.42 47.27
CA PRO A 65 -0.44 0.60 46.15
C PRO A 65 0.06 1.49 45.00
N PRO A 66 1.08 1.08 44.23
CA PRO A 66 1.65 1.86 43.14
C PRO A 66 0.61 2.39 42.13
N ALA A 67 -0.46 1.63 41.86
CA ALA A 67 -1.52 2.05 40.94
C ALA A 67 -2.35 3.25 41.44
N PHE A 68 -2.38 3.53 42.74
CA PHE A 68 -3.17 4.63 43.33
C PHE A 68 -2.30 5.78 43.82
N GLN A 69 -0.99 5.77 43.56
CA GLN A 69 -0.08 6.85 43.98
C GLN A 69 -0.46 8.22 43.41
N VAL A 70 -0.91 8.25 42.14
CA VAL A 70 -1.40 9.48 41.51
C VAL A 70 -2.66 9.98 42.23
N SER A 71 -3.64 9.10 42.42
CA SER A 71 -4.89 9.43 43.10
C SER A 71 -4.69 9.82 44.57
N HIS A 72 -3.69 9.25 45.24
CA HIS A 72 -3.28 9.66 46.59
C HIS A 72 -2.82 11.11 46.64
N LYS A 73 -1.96 11.52 45.70
CA LYS A 73 -1.49 12.90 45.61
C LYS A 73 -2.64 13.86 45.33
N THR A 74 -3.56 13.46 44.46
CA THR A 74 -4.76 14.24 44.16
C THR A 74 -5.68 14.35 45.39
N TYR A 75 -5.85 13.26 46.13
CA TYR A 75 -6.58 13.25 47.40
C TYR A 75 -5.97 14.21 48.43
N SER A 76 -4.64 14.19 48.62
CA SER A 76 -3.95 15.15 49.50
C SER A 76 -4.24 16.60 49.12
N ARG A 77 -4.21 16.93 47.83
CA ARG A 77 -4.52 18.29 47.34
C ARG A 77 -5.99 18.68 47.56
N LEU A 78 -6.92 17.76 47.38
CA LEU A 78 -8.35 18.02 47.63
C LEU A 78 -8.68 18.10 49.12
N SER A 79 -7.95 17.40 49.98
CA SER A 79 -8.16 17.44 51.43
C SER A 79 -7.92 18.84 52.03
N GLU A 80 -7.10 19.68 51.37
CA GLU A 80 -6.90 21.09 51.71
C GLU A 80 -8.18 21.94 51.54
N LEU A 81 -9.21 21.42 50.85
CA LEU A 81 -10.47 22.11 50.58
C LEU A 81 -11.57 21.86 51.64
N ASN A 82 -11.24 21.24 52.79
CA ASN A 82 -12.19 20.93 53.88
C ASN A 82 -13.44 20.12 53.42
N LEU A 83 -13.25 19.18 52.51
CA LEU A 83 -14.34 18.31 52.02
C LEU A 83 -14.69 17.21 53.03
N ARG A 84 -15.96 16.78 53.04
CA ARG A 84 -16.40 15.61 53.81
C ARG A 84 -16.04 14.33 53.07
N GLU A 85 -15.26 13.46 53.70
CA GLU A 85 -14.93 12.14 53.15
C GLU A 85 -16.11 11.17 53.31
N LEU A 86 -16.48 10.49 52.22
CA LEU A 86 -17.44 9.40 52.21
C LEU A 86 -16.77 8.19 51.55
N ARG A 87 -16.78 7.05 52.24
CA ARG A 87 -16.15 5.82 51.77
C ARG A 87 -17.15 4.90 51.09
N LEU A 88 -16.72 4.27 50.01
CA LEU A 88 -17.49 3.33 49.22
C LEU A 88 -16.74 1.99 49.22
N ASP A 89 -17.04 1.15 50.20
CA ASP A 89 -16.28 -0.10 50.45
C ASP A 89 -16.85 -1.32 49.71
N GLU A 90 -18.04 -1.19 49.10
CA GLU A 90 -18.68 -2.29 48.37
C GLU A 90 -18.25 -2.33 46.90
N ASN A 91 -17.54 -3.40 46.50
CA ASN A 91 -17.30 -3.69 45.09
C ASN A 91 -18.60 -4.21 44.45
N ARG A 92 -19.18 -3.42 43.54
CA ARG A 92 -20.41 -3.76 42.81
C ARG A 92 -20.15 -4.17 41.36
N ARG A 93 -18.88 -4.26 40.94
CA ARG A 93 -18.51 -4.37 39.52
C ARG A 93 -18.35 -5.81 39.06
N THR A 94 -17.54 -6.60 39.75
CA THR A 94 -17.24 -7.98 39.34
C THR A 94 -17.92 -9.00 40.23
N THR A 95 -18.34 -10.11 39.63
CA THR A 95 -18.93 -11.27 40.31
C THR A 95 -17.95 -12.45 40.42
N SER A 96 -16.80 -12.40 39.73
CA SER A 96 -15.78 -13.45 39.73
C SER A 96 -14.80 -13.28 40.88
N ARG A 97 -14.47 -14.40 41.57
CA ARG A 97 -13.47 -14.38 42.65
C ARG A 97 -12.06 -14.09 42.12
N MET A 98 -11.70 -14.60 40.95
CA MET A 98 -10.38 -14.34 40.36
C MET A 98 -10.22 -12.87 39.97
N LEU A 99 -11.24 -12.27 39.36
CA LEU A 99 -11.19 -10.85 38.96
C LEU A 99 -11.17 -9.93 40.19
N GLY A 100 -11.96 -10.25 41.23
CA GLY A 100 -11.91 -9.54 42.51
C GLY A 100 -10.55 -9.66 43.19
N HIS A 101 -9.89 -10.82 43.09
CA HIS A 101 -8.54 -11.00 43.62
C HIS A 101 -7.50 -10.16 42.87
N ILE A 102 -7.60 -10.06 41.53
CA ILE A 102 -6.73 -9.17 40.75
C ILE A 102 -6.96 -7.72 41.15
N GLU A 103 -8.21 -7.28 41.26
CA GLU A 103 -8.57 -5.92 41.67
C GLU A 103 -7.95 -5.55 43.02
N ALA A 104 -8.04 -6.44 44.02
CA ALA A 104 -7.52 -6.17 45.35
C ALA A 104 -5.98 -6.22 45.47
N ASN A 105 -5.28 -7.01 44.63
CA ASN A 105 -3.87 -7.37 44.85
C ASN A 105 -2.90 -6.97 43.73
N ILE A 106 -3.37 -6.50 42.57
CA ILE A 106 -2.48 -6.10 41.47
C ILE A 106 -1.56 -4.95 41.90
N PHE A 107 -0.24 -5.12 41.67
CA PHE A 107 0.83 -4.22 42.09
C PHE A 107 1.04 -4.06 43.61
N SER A 108 0.29 -4.78 44.44
CA SER A 108 0.55 -4.89 45.88
C SER A 108 1.69 -5.88 46.14
N GLN A 109 2.34 -5.79 47.31
CA GLN A 109 3.28 -6.82 47.71
C GLN A 109 2.53 -8.15 47.91
N PRO A 110 2.94 -9.23 47.25
CA PRO A 110 2.27 -10.51 47.40
C PRO A 110 2.46 -11.01 48.84
N ASP A 111 1.36 -11.22 49.54
CA ASP A 111 1.38 -11.96 50.80
C ASP A 111 1.45 -13.45 50.47
N ASP A 112 2.63 -14.06 50.64
CA ASP A 112 2.84 -15.49 50.38
C ASP A 112 1.95 -16.40 51.24
N SER A 113 1.32 -15.85 52.29
CA SER A 113 0.37 -16.57 53.18
C SER A 113 -1.10 -16.50 52.73
N ALA A 114 -1.43 -15.66 51.73
CA ALA A 114 -2.79 -15.52 51.23
C ALA A 114 -3.20 -16.71 50.35
N VAL A 115 -4.39 -17.26 50.59
CA VAL A 115 -4.97 -18.33 49.77
C VAL A 115 -5.24 -17.78 48.37
N LYS A 116 -4.48 -18.26 47.37
CA LYS A 116 -4.68 -17.89 45.96
C LYS A 116 -6.00 -18.49 45.47
N PRO A 117 -6.87 -17.70 44.82
CA PRO A 117 -8.20 -18.18 44.43
C PRO A 117 -8.10 -19.26 43.35
N GLU A 118 -8.82 -20.35 43.56
CA GLU A 118 -9.07 -21.37 42.54
C GLU A 118 -10.17 -20.91 41.56
N PRO A 119 -10.27 -21.52 40.36
CA PRO A 119 -11.35 -21.24 39.42
C PRO A 119 -12.74 -21.47 40.07
N ASP A 120 -13.69 -20.60 39.75
CA ASP A 120 -15.07 -20.74 40.23
C ASP A 120 -15.75 -21.95 39.59
N SER A 121 -16.87 -22.41 40.15
CA SER A 121 -17.67 -23.53 39.62
C SER A 121 -18.19 -23.30 38.18
N THR A 122 -18.17 -22.05 37.71
CA THR A 122 -18.54 -21.60 36.36
C THR A 122 -17.37 -21.60 35.37
N GLY A 123 -16.16 -21.96 35.82
CA GLY A 123 -14.94 -22.02 35.01
C GLY A 123 -13.95 -20.89 35.30
N THR A 124 -12.84 -20.88 34.56
CA THR A 124 -11.81 -19.84 34.62
C THR A 124 -12.36 -18.51 34.10
N SER A 125 -12.02 -17.38 34.70
CA SER A 125 -12.41 -16.03 34.22
C SER A 125 -11.24 -15.19 33.68
N LEU A 126 -10.02 -15.74 33.67
CA LEU A 126 -8.79 -15.10 33.18
C LEU A 126 -8.11 -16.01 32.16
N TRP A 127 -7.68 -15.45 31.03
CA TRP A 127 -6.82 -16.14 30.06
C TRP A 127 -5.67 -15.23 29.64
N ILE A 128 -4.48 -15.82 29.43
CA ILE A 128 -3.30 -15.11 28.93
C ILE A 128 -2.86 -15.76 27.63
N THR A 129 -2.87 -15.01 26.52
CA THR A 129 -2.52 -15.54 25.20
C THR A 129 -1.23 -14.91 24.68
N ALA A 130 -0.22 -15.75 24.45
CA ALA A 130 0.99 -15.39 23.73
C ALA A 130 0.79 -15.73 22.25
N ALA A 131 0.46 -14.71 21.46
CA ALA A 131 0.22 -14.84 20.03
C ALA A 131 1.56 -14.88 19.27
N ALA A 132 1.55 -15.41 18.05
CA ALA A 132 2.74 -15.49 17.21
C ALA A 132 3.24 -14.09 16.80
N ASN A 133 2.34 -13.22 16.37
CA ASN A 133 2.60 -11.85 15.95
C ASN A 133 1.34 -10.98 16.15
N MET A 134 1.42 -9.71 15.76
CA MET A 134 0.33 -8.74 15.93
C MET A 134 -0.94 -9.11 15.16
N GLN A 135 -0.81 -9.67 13.96
CA GLN A 135 -1.95 -10.16 13.18
C GLN A 135 -2.60 -11.36 13.85
N ASP A 136 -1.80 -12.35 14.28
CA ASP A 136 -2.29 -13.53 14.99
C ASP A 136 -2.97 -13.14 16.31
N GLU A 137 -2.45 -12.16 17.05
CA GLU A 137 -3.09 -11.68 18.29
C GLU A 137 -4.53 -11.22 18.05
N VAL A 138 -4.72 -10.33 17.07
CA VAL A 138 -6.06 -9.81 16.71
C VAL A 138 -6.95 -10.92 16.17
N GLU A 139 -6.37 -11.86 15.44
CA GLU A 139 -7.07 -13.03 14.91
C GLU A 139 -7.54 -13.97 16.04
N GLN A 140 -6.72 -14.24 17.05
CA GLN A 140 -7.11 -15.02 18.22
C GLN A 140 -8.21 -14.31 19.02
N ILE A 141 -8.12 -12.98 19.18
CA ILE A 141 -9.20 -12.19 19.78
C ILE A 141 -10.49 -12.36 18.97
N ALA A 142 -10.44 -12.21 17.65
CA ALA A 142 -11.61 -12.38 16.78
C ALA A 142 -12.20 -13.79 16.87
N ARG A 143 -11.36 -14.83 16.90
CA ARG A 143 -11.78 -16.22 17.08
C ARG A 143 -12.48 -16.43 18.42
N MET A 144 -11.90 -15.93 19.49
CA MET A 144 -12.48 -16.05 20.83
C MET A 144 -13.81 -15.32 20.92
N ILE A 145 -13.91 -14.09 20.41
CA ILE A 145 -15.17 -13.34 20.32
C ILE A 145 -16.24 -14.18 19.64
N ARG A 146 -15.91 -14.80 18.50
CA ARG A 146 -16.85 -15.67 17.79
C ARG A 146 -17.28 -16.89 18.59
N LYS A 147 -16.34 -17.57 19.26
CA LYS A 147 -16.65 -18.69 20.17
C LYS A 147 -17.59 -18.26 21.28
N LEU A 148 -17.33 -17.10 21.92
CA LEU A 148 -18.17 -16.54 22.99
C LEU A 148 -19.57 -16.20 22.50
N THR A 149 -19.70 -15.60 21.31
CA THR A 149 -21.02 -15.25 20.76
C THR A 149 -21.83 -16.48 20.36
N TYR A 150 -21.18 -17.55 19.88
CA TYR A 150 -21.86 -18.73 19.37
C TYR A 150 -22.15 -19.78 20.46
N ARG A 151 -21.17 -20.10 21.32
CA ARG A 151 -21.29 -21.13 22.36
C ARG A 151 -21.89 -20.59 23.65
N ASP A 152 -21.45 -19.40 24.07
CA ASP A 152 -21.78 -18.85 25.39
C ASP A 152 -22.90 -17.79 25.34
N GLY A 153 -23.38 -17.44 24.13
CA GLY A 153 -24.54 -16.58 23.92
C GLY A 153 -24.34 -15.08 24.18
N TYR A 154 -23.09 -14.61 24.30
CA TYR A 154 -22.80 -13.19 24.46
C TYR A 154 -23.15 -12.38 23.20
N THR A 155 -23.62 -11.16 23.37
CA THR A 155 -23.83 -10.22 22.26
C THR A 155 -22.54 -9.44 21.95
N PHE A 156 -22.40 -8.92 20.73
CA PHE A 156 -21.21 -8.13 20.37
C PHE A 156 -21.08 -6.85 21.21
N SER A 157 -22.22 -6.26 21.57
CA SER A 157 -22.29 -5.06 22.41
C SER A 157 -21.78 -5.27 23.84
N GLN A 158 -21.72 -6.52 24.34
CA GLN A 158 -21.20 -6.89 25.66
C GLN A 158 -19.69 -7.13 25.69
N ILE A 159 -19.00 -6.94 24.56
CA ILE A 159 -17.58 -7.24 24.41
C ILE A 159 -16.82 -5.95 24.11
N ALA A 160 -15.74 -5.72 24.86
CA ALA A 160 -14.78 -4.66 24.58
C ALA A 160 -13.36 -5.21 24.36
N VAL A 161 -12.61 -4.54 23.48
CA VAL A 161 -11.18 -4.80 23.24
C VAL A 161 -10.41 -3.53 23.54
N ILE A 162 -9.45 -3.60 24.45
CA ILE A 162 -8.72 -2.46 24.97
C ILE A 162 -7.27 -2.54 24.47
N PHE A 163 -6.80 -1.46 23.87
CA PHE A 163 -5.40 -1.28 23.49
C PHE A 163 -4.85 0.03 24.06
N ARG A 164 -3.57 0.04 24.47
CA ARG A 164 -2.88 1.29 24.88
C ARG A 164 -2.49 2.16 23.68
N ASN A 165 -2.22 1.53 22.53
CA ASN A 165 -1.86 2.16 21.26
C ASN A 165 -2.79 1.61 20.16
N ILE A 166 -3.98 2.21 20.04
CA ILE A 166 -4.99 1.75 19.09
C ILE A 166 -4.60 2.03 17.65
N GLU A 167 -3.76 3.04 17.42
CA GLU A 167 -3.31 3.47 16.10
C GLU A 167 -2.53 2.38 15.38
N LYS A 168 -1.72 1.60 16.12
CA LYS A 168 -0.94 0.48 15.57
C LYS A 168 -1.81 -0.73 15.19
N TYR A 169 -2.90 -0.95 15.92
CA TYR A 169 -3.78 -2.12 15.75
C TYR A 169 -5.00 -1.85 14.86
N ARG A 170 -5.37 -0.58 14.65
CA ARG A 170 -6.60 -0.17 13.95
C ARG A 170 -6.82 -0.92 12.64
N ASP A 171 -5.87 -0.84 11.71
CA ASP A 171 -6.05 -1.40 10.36
C ASP A 171 -6.17 -2.93 10.40
N ILE A 172 -5.40 -3.59 11.28
CA ILE A 172 -5.45 -5.04 11.46
C ILE A 172 -6.78 -5.46 12.08
N VAL A 173 -7.28 -4.70 13.06
CA VAL A 173 -8.57 -4.95 13.70
C VAL A 173 -9.71 -4.74 12.71
N GLU A 174 -9.72 -3.66 11.93
CA GLU A 174 -10.75 -3.41 10.89
C GLU A 174 -10.77 -4.54 9.85
N ASP A 175 -9.61 -4.95 9.30
CA ASP A 175 -9.51 -6.02 8.31
C ASP A 175 -9.92 -7.39 8.90
N THR A 176 -9.34 -7.76 10.04
CA THR A 176 -9.58 -9.06 10.67
C THR A 176 -11.02 -9.19 11.13
N PHE A 177 -11.57 -8.19 11.82
CA PHE A 177 -12.95 -8.29 12.31
C PHE A 177 -13.93 -8.34 11.14
N THR A 178 -13.67 -7.61 10.05
CA THR A 178 -14.45 -7.72 8.80
C THR A 178 -14.39 -9.14 8.24
N ARG A 179 -13.20 -9.75 8.15
CA ARG A 179 -13.00 -11.14 7.69
C ARG A 179 -13.75 -12.16 8.55
N PHE A 180 -13.75 -11.96 9.87
CA PHE A 180 -14.53 -12.79 10.82
C PHE A 180 -15.99 -12.36 10.92
N SER A 181 -16.45 -11.39 10.10
CA SER A 181 -17.81 -10.84 10.10
C SER A 181 -18.27 -10.30 11.47
N ILE A 182 -17.33 -9.80 12.27
CA ILE A 182 -17.56 -9.16 13.56
C ILE A 182 -17.77 -7.66 13.32
N PRO A 183 -18.94 -7.10 13.65
CA PRO A 183 -19.17 -5.68 13.52
C PRO A 183 -18.37 -4.92 14.58
N VAL A 184 -17.48 -4.02 14.15
CA VAL A 184 -16.53 -3.33 15.04
C VAL A 184 -16.75 -1.83 15.04
N ARG A 185 -16.62 -1.22 16.23
CA ARG A 185 -16.50 0.23 16.41
C ARG A 185 -15.18 0.53 17.11
N ILE A 186 -14.33 1.31 16.44
CA ILE A 186 -13.02 1.69 16.97
C ILE A 186 -13.07 3.12 17.52
N TYR A 187 -12.91 3.25 18.82
CA TYR A 187 -12.84 4.51 19.54
C TYR A 187 -11.43 5.08 19.50
N GLY A 188 -11.28 6.18 18.77
CA GLY A 188 -10.01 6.87 18.62
C GLY A 188 -10.08 7.82 17.44
N ARG A 189 -9.16 8.78 17.36
CA ARG A 189 -9.15 9.71 16.24
C ARG A 189 -8.43 9.08 15.04
N LYS A 190 -8.95 9.26 13.83
CA LYS A 190 -8.27 8.92 12.56
C LYS A 190 -7.44 10.11 12.12
N LEU A 191 -6.18 9.89 11.72
CA LEU A 191 -5.34 10.96 11.19
C LEU A 191 -5.96 11.50 9.91
N LEU A 192 -6.05 12.82 9.79
CA LEU A 192 -6.71 13.46 8.66
C LEU A 192 -5.94 13.20 7.35
N LYS A 193 -4.61 13.25 7.40
CA LYS A 193 -3.71 12.86 6.30
C LYS A 193 -3.96 11.43 5.78
N GLY A 194 -4.47 10.53 6.62
CA GLY A 194 -4.71 9.13 6.27
C GLY A 194 -5.88 8.95 5.31
N ASN A 195 -6.86 9.86 5.36
CA ASN A 195 -8.10 9.76 4.61
C ASN A 195 -7.87 9.89 3.08
N PRO A 196 -8.38 8.96 2.24
CA PRO A 196 -8.14 8.95 0.80
C PRO A 196 -8.55 10.24 0.07
N LEU A 197 -9.64 10.87 0.51
CA LEU A 197 -10.14 12.09 -0.09
C LEU A 197 -9.25 13.30 0.24
N ILE A 198 -8.87 13.45 1.51
CA ILE A 198 -7.96 14.54 1.90
C ILE A 198 -6.62 14.40 1.19
N LYS A 199 -6.12 13.17 1.04
CA LYS A 199 -4.95 12.88 0.19
C LYS A 199 -5.16 13.33 -1.26
N ALA A 200 -6.33 13.09 -1.85
CA ALA A 200 -6.65 13.50 -3.21
C ALA A 200 -6.65 15.03 -3.38
N ILE A 201 -7.27 15.74 -2.44
CA ILE A 201 -7.31 17.21 -2.41
C ILE A 201 -5.89 17.78 -2.30
N ILE A 202 -5.06 17.28 -1.38
CA ILE A 202 -3.66 17.73 -1.22
C ILE A 202 -2.81 17.35 -2.44
N ASN A 203 -2.99 16.16 -3.02
CA ASN A 203 -2.25 15.79 -4.23
C ASN A 203 -2.63 16.66 -5.45
N THR A 204 -3.82 17.28 -5.46
CA THR A 204 -4.24 18.18 -6.53
C THR A 204 -3.33 19.41 -6.60
N THR A 205 -2.93 19.97 -5.47
CA THR A 205 -2.01 21.11 -5.46
C THR A 205 -0.59 20.75 -5.88
N ARG A 206 -0.20 19.47 -5.75
CA ARG A 206 1.07 18.97 -6.31
C ARG A 206 1.12 19.06 -7.84
N ILE A 207 -0.02 18.94 -8.53
CA ILE A 207 -0.06 19.15 -9.99
C ILE A 207 0.39 20.58 -10.34
N PHE A 208 0.01 21.56 -9.50
CA PHE A 208 0.42 22.94 -9.68
C PHE A 208 1.91 23.14 -9.37
N THR A 209 2.41 22.64 -8.23
CA THR A 209 3.84 22.77 -7.86
C THR A 209 4.75 22.07 -8.87
N ASP A 210 4.33 20.91 -9.36
CA ASP A 210 5.09 20.07 -10.29
C ASP A 210 4.84 20.46 -11.76
N LYS A 211 4.11 21.55 -12.01
CA LYS A 211 3.84 22.09 -13.35
C LYS A 211 3.29 21.03 -14.32
N TRP A 212 2.30 20.24 -13.89
CA TRP A 212 1.62 19.21 -14.70
C TRP A 212 2.51 18.03 -15.12
N GLN A 213 3.46 17.60 -14.29
CA GLN A 213 4.13 16.31 -14.49
C GLN A 213 3.13 15.14 -14.54
N ASP A 214 3.42 14.16 -15.38
CA ASP A 214 2.52 13.01 -15.61
C ASP A 214 2.21 12.24 -14.33
N GLU A 215 3.20 12.05 -13.44
CA GLU A 215 3.04 11.30 -12.19
C GLU A 215 2.03 11.97 -11.24
N ALA A 216 2.10 13.30 -11.09
CA ALA A 216 1.19 14.06 -10.23
C ALA A 216 -0.25 14.00 -10.77
N VAL A 217 -0.42 14.14 -12.09
CA VAL A 217 -1.73 14.05 -12.75
C VAL A 217 -2.32 12.65 -12.59
N TRP A 218 -1.53 11.60 -12.82
CA TRP A 218 -1.99 10.21 -12.65
C TRP A 218 -2.39 9.90 -11.21
N LYS A 219 -1.63 10.41 -10.23
CA LYS A 219 -1.93 10.20 -8.81
C LYS A 219 -3.28 10.79 -8.40
N VAL A 220 -3.64 11.95 -8.96
CA VAL A 220 -4.95 12.57 -8.73
C VAL A 220 -6.04 11.82 -9.49
N LEU A 221 -5.85 11.50 -10.79
CA LEU A 221 -6.86 10.78 -11.56
C LEU A 221 -7.18 9.40 -10.98
N LYS A 222 -6.17 8.67 -10.48
CA LYS A 222 -6.34 7.35 -9.83
C LYS A 222 -6.84 7.44 -8.38
N SER A 223 -7.04 8.65 -7.83
CA SER A 223 -7.65 8.85 -6.52
C SER A 223 -9.19 8.91 -6.62
N ASN A 224 -9.87 9.04 -5.48
CA ASN A 224 -11.34 9.07 -5.41
C ASN A 224 -11.91 10.41 -5.95
N THR A 225 -11.71 10.67 -7.24
CA THR A 225 -12.15 11.88 -7.97
C THR A 225 -13.61 11.80 -8.44
N GLY A 226 -14.26 10.65 -8.27
CA GLY A 226 -15.58 10.37 -8.85
C GLY A 226 -15.56 10.09 -10.36
N ILE A 227 -14.38 10.02 -11.00
CA ILE A 227 -14.22 9.63 -12.41
C ILE A 227 -14.26 8.10 -12.51
N ASP A 228 -15.09 7.57 -13.43
CA ASP A 228 -15.18 6.13 -13.69
C ASP A 228 -13.82 5.52 -14.04
N GLY A 229 -13.47 4.42 -13.36
CA GLY A 229 -12.23 3.66 -13.58
C GLY A 229 -12.06 3.18 -15.03
N ASN A 230 -13.16 2.90 -15.75
CA ASN A 230 -13.07 2.54 -17.17
C ASN A 230 -12.53 3.69 -18.03
N LEU A 231 -12.92 4.94 -17.74
CA LEU A 231 -12.41 6.10 -18.44
C LEU A 231 -10.91 6.31 -18.17
N ILE A 232 -10.47 6.04 -16.93
CA ILE A 232 -9.05 6.10 -16.54
C ILE A 232 -8.24 5.05 -17.30
N ASN A 233 -8.71 3.81 -17.38
CA ASN A 233 -8.05 2.74 -18.13
C ASN A 233 -7.93 3.06 -19.62
N ARG A 234 -8.97 3.67 -20.22
CA ARG A 234 -8.95 4.12 -21.61
C ARG A 234 -7.97 5.28 -21.83
N LEU A 235 -7.93 6.23 -20.90
CA LEU A 235 -6.96 7.31 -20.91
C LEU A 235 -5.53 6.75 -20.83
N GLU A 236 -5.29 5.73 -20.00
CA GLU A 236 -3.99 5.07 -19.85
C GLU A 236 -3.57 4.41 -21.17
N HIS A 237 -4.51 3.77 -21.87
CA HIS A 237 -4.26 3.20 -23.19
C HIS A 237 -3.87 4.26 -24.24
N GLU A 238 -4.57 5.41 -24.28
CA GLU A 238 -4.23 6.51 -25.19
C GLU A 238 -2.93 7.21 -24.80
N TYR A 239 -2.65 7.35 -23.50
CA TYR A 239 -1.39 7.88 -22.98
C TYR A 239 -0.22 7.00 -23.41
N LEU A 240 -0.34 5.67 -23.24
CA LEU A 240 0.67 4.72 -23.69
C LEU A 240 0.99 4.92 -25.18
N LYS A 241 -0.01 5.06 -26.05
CA LYS A 241 0.25 5.29 -27.50
C LYS A 241 1.05 6.55 -27.81
N ARG A 242 0.91 7.61 -27.00
CA ARG A 242 1.47 8.95 -27.29
C ARG A 242 2.74 9.28 -26.50
N GLY A 243 3.03 8.53 -25.43
CA GLY A 243 4.20 8.75 -24.58
C GLY A 243 3.98 9.88 -23.57
N SER A 244 5.08 10.34 -22.96
CA SER A 244 5.06 11.33 -21.89
C SER A 244 4.63 12.71 -22.39
N ILE A 245 3.85 13.40 -21.54
CA ILE A 245 3.13 14.62 -21.89
C ILE A 245 3.78 15.80 -21.17
N ASN A 246 3.86 15.72 -19.83
CA ASN A 246 4.48 16.68 -18.90
C ASN A 246 4.08 18.15 -19.16
N ASP A 247 2.88 18.36 -19.70
CA ASP A 247 2.37 19.69 -20.08
C ASP A 247 0.84 19.71 -20.14
N TYR A 248 0.24 20.78 -19.63
CA TYR A 248 -1.20 20.97 -19.59
C TYR A 248 -1.88 20.94 -20.97
N ASN A 249 -1.32 21.65 -21.96
CA ASN A 249 -1.95 21.78 -23.27
C ASN A 249 -1.96 20.42 -23.99
N LYS A 250 -0.91 19.63 -23.80
CA LYS A 250 -0.85 18.28 -24.33
C LYS A 250 -1.82 17.33 -23.58
N TRP A 251 -1.99 17.47 -22.27
CA TRP A 251 -3.02 16.73 -21.50
C TRP A 251 -4.44 17.05 -21.99
N LEU A 252 -4.73 18.31 -22.31
CA LEU A 252 -5.99 18.70 -22.94
C LEU A 252 -6.19 18.10 -24.33
N LYS A 253 -5.13 18.04 -25.15
CA LYS A 253 -5.17 17.43 -26.48
C LYS A 253 -5.33 15.91 -26.43
N LEU A 254 -4.87 15.26 -25.36
CA LEU A 254 -5.11 13.84 -25.13
C LEU A 254 -6.59 13.59 -24.80
N THR A 255 -7.15 14.42 -23.93
CA THR A 255 -8.50 14.24 -23.39
C THR A 255 -9.61 14.87 -24.24
N SER A 256 -9.29 15.51 -25.38
CA SER A 256 -10.27 16.20 -26.23
C SER A 256 -11.17 15.26 -27.05
N THR A 257 -10.92 13.95 -27.03
CA THR A 257 -11.78 12.94 -27.65
C THR A 257 -13.17 12.94 -27.00
N THR A 258 -14.21 12.70 -27.81
CA THR A 258 -15.62 12.74 -27.38
C THR A 258 -15.94 11.89 -26.15
N GLU A 259 -15.22 10.80 -25.95
CA GLU A 259 -15.40 9.86 -24.85
C GLU A 259 -14.66 10.26 -23.56
N LEU A 260 -13.62 11.10 -23.64
CA LEU A 260 -12.84 11.57 -22.49
C LEU A 260 -13.25 12.98 -22.02
N LYS A 261 -14.41 13.47 -22.49
CA LYS A 261 -14.98 14.77 -22.12
C LYS A 261 -15.07 15.00 -20.60
N PRO A 262 -15.46 14.03 -19.74
CA PRO A 262 -15.50 14.23 -18.30
C PRO A 262 -14.12 14.56 -17.70
N VAL A 263 -13.09 13.81 -18.10
CA VAL A 263 -11.70 14.05 -17.68
C VAL A 263 -11.22 15.42 -18.18
N ASN A 264 -11.51 15.77 -19.44
CA ASN A 264 -11.17 17.07 -20.01
C ASN A 264 -11.80 18.23 -19.23
N LYS A 265 -13.07 18.10 -18.84
CA LYS A 265 -13.79 19.10 -18.03
C LYS A 265 -13.15 19.25 -16.66
N PHE A 266 -12.82 18.15 -16.00
CA PHE A 266 -12.14 18.14 -14.70
C PHE A 266 -10.79 18.87 -14.76
N LEU A 267 -9.92 18.54 -15.73
CA LEU A 267 -8.61 19.20 -15.87
C LEU A 267 -8.74 20.71 -16.19
N LYS A 268 -9.76 21.12 -16.94
CA LYS A 268 -10.05 22.55 -17.20
C LYS A 268 -10.44 23.30 -15.95
N GLU A 269 -11.30 22.73 -15.12
CA GLU A 269 -11.72 23.34 -13.85
C GLU A 269 -10.51 23.46 -12.89
N LEU A 270 -9.65 22.43 -12.81
CA LEU A 270 -8.42 22.50 -12.04
C LEU A 270 -7.49 23.63 -12.52
N LYS A 271 -7.31 23.80 -13.84
CA LYS A 271 -6.45 24.87 -14.35
C LYS A 271 -6.97 26.26 -13.99
N LYS A 272 -8.29 26.48 -13.98
CA LYS A 272 -8.89 27.75 -13.54
C LYS A 272 -8.59 28.05 -12.08
N ILE A 273 -8.61 27.04 -11.21
CA ILE A 273 -8.22 27.23 -9.81
C ILE A 273 -6.71 27.48 -9.71
N PHE A 274 -5.90 26.76 -10.46
CA PHE A 274 -4.44 26.93 -10.42
C PHE A 274 -3.98 28.32 -10.88
N THR A 275 -4.69 28.96 -11.82
CA THR A 275 -4.41 30.37 -12.14
C THR A 275 -4.69 31.31 -10.97
N ASN A 276 -5.63 30.97 -10.10
CA ASN A 276 -5.90 31.74 -8.89
C ASN A 276 -4.83 31.48 -7.81
N LEU A 277 -4.18 30.31 -7.80
CA LEU A 277 -3.09 30.00 -6.87
C LEU A 277 -1.77 30.74 -7.18
N GLU A 278 -1.63 31.31 -8.38
CA GLU A 278 -0.42 32.03 -8.79
C GLU A 278 -0.35 33.42 -8.11
N GLY A 279 0.82 33.76 -7.55
CA GLY A 279 1.10 35.10 -7.00
C GLY A 279 1.27 35.12 -5.47
N ARG A 280 1.09 36.31 -4.90
CA ARG A 280 1.07 36.53 -3.44
C ARG A 280 -0.32 37.02 -3.06
N HIS A 281 -1.01 36.26 -2.23
CA HIS A 281 -2.39 36.54 -1.81
C HIS A 281 -2.52 36.49 -0.30
N THR A 282 -3.69 36.89 0.20
CA THR A 282 -4.03 36.76 1.62
C THR A 282 -4.28 35.30 1.97
N PHE A 283 -4.10 34.96 3.24
CA PHE A 283 -4.34 33.61 3.76
C PHE A 283 -5.77 33.11 3.44
N ASN A 284 -6.77 33.97 3.66
CA ASN A 284 -8.18 33.68 3.38
C ASN A 284 -8.46 33.42 1.89
N TYR A 285 -7.70 34.04 0.99
CA TYR A 285 -7.86 33.82 -0.44
C TYR A 285 -7.43 32.40 -0.83
N TYR A 286 -6.31 31.90 -0.31
CA TYR A 286 -5.90 30.52 -0.54
C TYR A 286 -6.84 29.50 0.10
N CYS A 287 -7.43 29.82 1.27
CA CYS A 287 -8.46 28.97 1.87
C CYS A 287 -9.68 28.81 0.93
N LYS A 288 -10.15 29.91 0.31
CA LYS A 288 -11.22 29.85 -0.69
C LYS A 288 -10.85 28.97 -1.89
N CYS A 289 -9.63 29.08 -2.40
CA CYS A 289 -9.17 28.23 -3.50
C CYS A 289 -9.19 26.74 -3.13
N TYR A 290 -8.86 26.39 -1.88
CA TYR A 290 -8.97 25.02 -1.39
C TYR A 290 -10.41 24.55 -1.26
N ILE A 291 -11.32 25.43 -0.84
CA ILE A 291 -12.77 25.16 -0.85
C ILE A 291 -13.25 24.89 -2.27
N ASP A 292 -12.82 25.69 -3.27
CA ASP A 292 -13.16 25.46 -4.68
C ASP A 292 -12.64 24.09 -5.17
N ILE A 293 -11.45 23.65 -4.72
CA ILE A 293 -10.93 22.31 -5.02
C ILE A 293 -11.86 21.26 -4.43
N VAL A 294 -12.22 21.37 -3.14
CA VAL A 294 -13.16 20.46 -2.48
C VAL A 294 -14.48 20.39 -3.25
N GLU A 295 -15.00 21.53 -3.72
CA GLU A 295 -16.22 21.57 -4.53
C GLU A 295 -16.09 20.83 -5.86
N ILE A 296 -14.93 20.83 -6.53
CA ILE A 296 -14.73 20.06 -7.76
C ILE A 296 -14.91 18.56 -7.51
N PHE A 297 -14.37 18.04 -6.40
CA PHE A 297 -14.51 16.64 -6.03
C PHE A 297 -15.97 16.26 -5.68
N TYR A 298 -16.82 17.25 -5.36
CA TYR A 298 -18.17 17.04 -4.81
C TYR A 298 -19.31 17.81 -5.51
N LYS A 299 -19.11 18.34 -6.72
CA LYS A 299 -20.14 19.09 -7.47
C LYS A 299 -21.51 18.39 -7.62
N PRO A 300 -21.65 17.04 -7.54
CA PRO A 300 -22.97 16.40 -7.44
C PRO A 300 -23.62 16.40 -6.04
N ALA A 301 -22.87 16.64 -4.96
CA ALA A 301 -23.27 16.32 -3.58
C ALA A 301 -23.40 17.52 -2.63
N PHE A 302 -22.69 18.63 -2.89
CA PHE A 302 -22.85 19.85 -2.07
C PHE A 302 -24.22 20.54 -2.25
N ALA A 303 -24.96 20.22 -3.31
CA ALA A 303 -26.35 20.65 -3.46
C ALA A 303 -27.24 20.10 -2.32
N GLN A 304 -27.05 18.85 -1.92
CA GLN A 304 -27.84 18.21 -0.85
C GLN A 304 -27.40 18.62 0.57
N PHE A 305 -26.14 18.97 0.81
CA PHE A 305 -25.69 19.37 2.15
C PHE A 305 -26.21 20.75 2.56
N ARG A 306 -26.49 21.64 1.59
CA ARG A 306 -27.25 22.89 1.82
C ARG A 306 -28.72 22.61 2.15
N GLU A 307 -29.33 21.63 1.50
CA GLU A 307 -30.71 21.22 1.79
C GLU A 307 -30.84 20.44 3.10
N SER A 308 -29.78 19.85 3.65
CA SER A 308 -29.85 19.14 4.95
C SER A 308 -29.98 20.06 6.18
N ILE A 309 -29.93 21.39 5.99
CA ILE A 309 -30.34 22.39 6.99
C ILE A 309 -31.82 22.78 6.83
N ASP A 310 -32.46 22.47 5.70
CA ASP A 310 -33.86 22.78 5.42
C ASP A 310 -34.59 21.55 4.83
N GLU A 311 -35.17 20.76 5.73
CA GLU A 311 -36.31 19.83 5.55
C GLU A 311 -36.39 18.87 4.33
N ALA A 312 -36.46 17.58 4.69
CA ALA A 312 -37.44 16.57 4.25
C ALA A 312 -37.87 16.44 2.77
N ASN A 313 -37.69 15.20 2.28
CA ASN A 313 -38.37 14.50 1.19
C ASN A 313 -38.01 14.90 -0.27
N ILE A 314 -37.53 13.93 -1.06
CA ILE A 314 -38.32 13.11 -2.02
C ILE A 314 -37.36 12.16 -2.80
N ASN A 315 -37.85 10.95 -3.03
CA ASN A 315 -37.26 9.87 -3.83
C ASN A 315 -37.10 10.21 -5.32
N THR A 316 -36.07 9.69 -5.99
CA THR A 316 -36.20 8.95 -7.27
C THR A 316 -34.94 8.14 -7.59
N ALA A 317 -35.12 7.14 -8.46
CA ALA A 317 -34.30 5.96 -8.61
C ALA A 317 -33.13 6.10 -9.62
N GLU A 318 -31.89 6.00 -9.13
CA GLU A 318 -30.70 5.56 -9.88
C GLU A 318 -29.84 4.65 -8.97
N GLY A 319 -30.21 3.37 -8.90
CA GLY A 319 -30.06 2.53 -7.71
C GLY A 319 -28.67 2.00 -7.34
N ASN A 320 -27.66 1.98 -8.22
CA ASN A 320 -26.40 1.27 -7.91
C ASN A 320 -25.16 2.16 -7.74
N HIS A 321 -24.94 3.19 -8.57
CA HIS A 321 -23.80 4.09 -8.39
C HIS A 321 -24.02 5.16 -7.30
N HIS A 322 -25.26 5.57 -7.05
CA HIS A 322 -25.56 6.54 -5.98
C HIS A 322 -25.44 5.94 -4.58
N GLN A 323 -25.67 4.63 -4.42
CA GLN A 323 -25.51 3.98 -3.11
C GLN A 323 -24.04 3.91 -2.68
N GLU A 324 -23.13 3.54 -3.58
CA GLU A 324 -21.68 3.51 -3.31
C GLU A 324 -21.12 4.90 -2.99
N ILE A 325 -21.52 5.92 -3.77
CA ILE A 325 -21.12 7.31 -3.54
C ILE A 325 -21.69 7.82 -2.20
N SER A 326 -22.96 7.54 -1.87
CA SER A 326 -23.56 7.95 -0.58
C SER A 326 -22.95 7.23 0.63
N GLY A 327 -22.49 5.99 0.45
CA GLY A 327 -21.82 5.19 1.48
C GLY A 327 -20.42 5.72 1.80
N LEU A 328 -19.63 5.99 0.75
CA LEU A 328 -18.31 6.66 0.85
C LEU A 328 -18.45 8.07 1.47
N MET A 329 -19.54 8.78 1.17
CA MET A 329 -19.81 10.12 1.73
C MET A 329 -20.08 10.10 3.23
N LYS A 330 -20.75 9.07 3.76
CA LYS A 330 -21.00 8.97 5.21
C LYS A 330 -19.71 8.69 6.00
N SER A 331 -18.78 7.91 5.44
CA SER A 331 -17.49 7.63 6.08
C SER A 331 -16.54 8.84 6.03
N ASP A 332 -16.56 9.62 4.95
CA ASP A 332 -15.64 10.75 4.76
C ASP A 332 -16.15 12.09 5.34
N ALA A 333 -17.43 12.18 5.71
CA ALA A 333 -18.04 13.40 6.25
C ALA A 333 -17.31 13.93 7.50
N GLY A 334 -16.84 13.06 8.38
CA GLY A 334 -16.08 13.44 9.57
C GLY A 334 -14.73 14.07 9.21
N ALA A 335 -14.02 13.50 8.23
CA ALA A 335 -12.74 14.03 7.75
C ALA A 335 -12.93 15.38 7.05
N LEU A 336 -13.95 15.49 6.19
CA LEU A 336 -14.29 16.75 5.52
C LEU A 336 -14.68 17.84 6.51
N LYS A 337 -15.50 17.52 7.52
CA LYS A 337 -15.89 18.50 8.55
C LYS A 337 -14.66 19.02 9.28
N GLU A 338 -13.72 18.15 9.63
CA GLU A 338 -12.46 18.54 10.28
C GLU A 338 -11.57 19.37 9.33
N PHE A 339 -11.46 18.97 8.06
CA PHE A 339 -10.69 19.71 7.06
C PHE A 339 -11.28 21.10 6.80
N MET A 340 -12.61 21.20 6.65
CA MET A 340 -13.31 22.47 6.54
C MET A 340 -13.20 23.29 7.82
N ALA A 341 -13.21 22.64 9.00
CA ALA A 341 -12.92 23.32 10.25
C ALA A 341 -11.48 23.85 10.28
N ILE A 342 -10.48 23.16 9.72
CA ILE A 342 -9.12 23.73 9.57
C ILE A 342 -9.14 24.95 8.66
N LEU A 343 -9.85 24.90 7.53
CA LEU A 343 -9.94 26.02 6.59
C LEU A 343 -10.76 27.22 7.15
N ASN A 344 -11.75 26.94 7.99
CA ASN A 344 -12.66 27.94 8.58
C ASN A 344 -12.25 28.40 9.99
N ASN A 345 -11.46 27.61 10.74
CA ASN A 345 -11.12 27.91 12.12
C ASN A 345 -10.17 29.09 12.18
N ASN A 346 -10.50 29.99 13.11
CA ASN A 346 -9.68 31.09 13.58
C ASN A 346 -8.37 30.64 14.27
N THR A 347 -8.01 29.35 14.32
CA THR A 347 -6.65 28.90 14.69
C THR A 347 -5.61 29.31 13.65
N LEU A 348 -6.03 29.52 12.40
CA LEU A 348 -5.24 30.22 11.38
C LEU A 348 -5.36 31.74 11.50
N GLY A 349 -6.23 32.23 12.38
CA GLY A 349 -6.43 33.64 12.71
C GLY A 349 -5.21 34.26 13.39
N ASP A 350 -4.47 33.54 14.24
CA ASP A 350 -3.22 34.06 14.82
C ASP A 350 -2.07 34.12 13.80
N LEU A 351 -2.03 33.19 12.84
CA LEU A 351 -1.16 33.33 11.66
C LEU A 351 -1.65 34.46 10.75
N SER A 352 -2.95 34.75 10.74
CA SER A 352 -3.49 35.94 10.08
C SER A 352 -3.06 37.21 10.82
N GLU A 353 -2.86 37.19 12.15
CA GLU A 353 -2.29 38.30 12.91
C GLU A 353 -0.78 38.47 12.69
N ILE A 354 -0.02 37.36 12.62
CA ILE A 354 1.36 37.38 12.15
C ILE A 354 1.43 37.88 10.69
N SER A 355 0.38 37.63 9.88
CA SER A 355 0.24 38.13 8.51
C SER A 355 -0.26 39.58 8.40
N LYS A 356 -0.89 40.14 9.45
CA LYS A 356 -1.23 41.56 9.49
C LYS A 356 0.06 42.40 9.45
N ASP A 357 1.16 41.88 10.00
CA ASP A 357 2.49 42.51 9.92
C ASP A 357 3.33 42.06 8.70
N THR A 358 3.08 40.88 8.10
CA THR A 358 3.94 40.34 7.02
C THR A 358 3.39 40.43 5.60
N GLY A 359 2.14 40.86 5.38
CA GLY A 359 1.60 41.04 4.03
C GLY A 359 1.51 39.73 3.24
N ASN A 360 1.00 39.83 2.01
CA ASN A 360 0.65 38.68 1.15
C ASN A 360 1.69 37.55 1.14
N ILE A 361 1.24 36.31 1.36
CA ILE A 361 2.09 35.11 1.40
C ILE A 361 2.12 34.38 0.05
N THR A 362 3.16 33.59 -0.17
CA THR A 362 3.24 32.71 -1.35
C THR A 362 2.44 31.43 -1.13
N PHE A 363 1.94 30.85 -2.22
CA PHE A 363 1.24 29.56 -2.18
C PHE A 363 2.07 28.46 -1.52
N GLY A 364 3.38 28.39 -1.77
CA GLY A 364 4.26 27.37 -1.19
C GLY A 364 4.30 27.42 0.34
N THR A 365 4.40 28.63 0.92
CA THR A 365 4.35 28.82 2.38
C THR A 365 3.00 28.41 2.95
N PHE A 366 1.90 28.83 2.32
CA PHE A 366 0.55 28.44 2.72
C PHE A 366 0.36 26.92 2.68
N ASN A 367 0.78 26.27 1.58
CA ASN A 367 0.64 24.84 1.39
C ASN A 367 1.41 24.05 2.47
N HIS A 368 2.61 24.49 2.83
CA HIS A 368 3.39 23.86 3.88
C HIS A 368 2.71 23.96 5.27
N ILE A 369 2.13 25.12 5.59
CA ILE A 369 1.36 25.31 6.82
C ILE A 369 0.14 24.39 6.84
N LEU A 370 -0.63 24.36 5.74
CA LEU A 370 -1.82 23.52 5.63
C LEU A 370 -1.48 22.04 5.73
N GLU A 371 -0.46 21.55 5.02
CA GLU A 371 0.00 20.16 5.11
C GLU A 371 0.42 19.79 6.54
N SER A 372 1.12 20.70 7.23
CA SER A 372 1.51 20.48 8.63
C SER A 372 0.30 20.40 9.57
N GLN A 373 -0.72 21.25 9.37
CA GLN A 373 -1.96 21.18 10.15
C GLN A 373 -2.74 19.90 9.87
N VAL A 374 -2.84 19.48 8.60
CA VAL A 374 -3.50 18.22 8.24
C VAL A 374 -2.78 17.01 8.84
N ASP A 375 -1.45 17.07 8.94
CA ASP A 375 -0.64 16.02 9.57
C ASP A 375 -0.86 15.90 11.08
N LEU A 376 -1.13 17.02 11.76
CA LEU A 376 -1.41 17.06 13.20
C LEU A 376 -2.89 16.83 13.55
N SER A 377 -3.79 17.12 12.62
CA SER A 377 -5.23 17.01 12.84
C SER A 377 -5.76 15.59 12.71
N SER A 378 -6.85 15.33 13.43
CA SER A 378 -7.48 14.02 13.48
C SER A 378 -8.97 14.16 13.74
N TYR A 379 -9.76 13.25 13.16
CA TYR A 379 -11.23 13.29 13.20
C TYR A 379 -11.80 12.03 13.87
N ARG A 380 -13.03 12.11 14.35
CA ARG A 380 -13.77 10.95 14.88
C ARG A 380 -14.84 10.54 13.87
N GLU A 381 -14.96 9.24 13.65
CA GLU A 381 -16.02 8.65 12.84
C GLU A 381 -17.24 8.40 13.72
N ILE A 382 -18.43 8.79 13.25
CA ILE A 382 -19.67 8.61 14.01
C ILE A 382 -20.30 7.28 13.60
N ASP A 383 -20.31 6.33 14.53
CA ASP A 383 -20.96 5.03 14.34
C ASP A 383 -22.14 4.86 15.29
N ARG A 384 -23.36 4.78 14.74
CA ARG A 384 -24.62 4.64 15.49
C ARG A 384 -25.12 3.19 15.66
N ARG A 385 -24.38 2.19 15.17
CA ARG A 385 -24.78 0.77 15.27
C ARG A 385 -24.80 0.31 16.74
N LYS A 386 -25.82 -0.45 17.16
CA LYS A 386 -25.92 -0.90 18.57
C LYS A 386 -25.14 -2.18 18.84
N GLU A 387 -25.26 -3.18 17.97
CA GLU A 387 -24.60 -4.48 18.08
C GLU A 387 -23.22 -4.46 17.43
N VAL A 388 -22.23 -3.94 18.17
CA VAL A 388 -20.84 -3.83 17.73
C VAL A 388 -19.89 -4.13 18.88
N VAL A 389 -18.75 -4.74 18.57
CA VAL A 389 -17.63 -4.86 19.50
C VAL A 389 -16.94 -3.50 19.61
N ASN A 390 -16.73 -3.02 20.83
CA ASN A 390 -16.14 -1.72 21.08
C ASN A 390 -14.63 -1.87 21.30
N VAL A 391 -13.83 -1.35 20.38
CA VAL A 391 -12.37 -1.33 20.48
C VAL A 391 -11.97 0.03 21.00
N ILE A 392 -11.38 0.10 22.19
CA ILE A 392 -11.20 1.34 22.94
C ILE A 392 -9.74 1.56 23.34
N ASN A 393 -9.34 2.83 23.41
CA ASN A 393 -8.09 3.19 24.07
C ASN A 393 -8.26 3.06 25.58
N VAL A 394 -7.23 2.58 26.29
CA VAL A 394 -7.23 2.49 27.76
C VAL A 394 -7.62 3.81 28.44
N LEU A 395 -7.24 4.96 27.85
CA LEU A 395 -7.60 6.29 28.37
C LEU A 395 -9.12 6.53 28.37
N GLU A 396 -9.83 5.99 27.38
CA GLU A 396 -11.29 6.10 27.25
C GLU A 396 -12.01 4.97 28.00
N ALA A 397 -11.32 3.88 28.34
CA ALA A 397 -11.88 2.70 29.01
C ALA A 397 -12.49 2.97 30.39
N ARG A 398 -12.18 4.10 31.04
CA ARG A 398 -12.68 4.47 32.38
C ARG A 398 -14.20 4.44 32.50
N GLN A 399 -14.90 4.84 31.44
CA GLN A 399 -16.37 4.94 31.41
C GLN A 399 -17.06 3.63 31.00
N TRP A 400 -16.28 2.59 30.72
CA TRP A 400 -16.80 1.34 30.18
C TRP A 400 -16.90 0.31 31.28
N GLU A 401 -17.94 -0.51 31.25
CA GLU A 401 -18.02 -1.74 32.04
C GLU A 401 -18.66 -2.81 31.18
N MET A 402 -17.95 -3.91 30.97
CA MET A 402 -18.37 -4.93 30.01
C MET A 402 -18.29 -6.33 30.63
N PRO A 403 -19.25 -7.23 30.34
CA PRO A 403 -19.15 -8.63 30.72
C PRO A 403 -17.81 -9.26 30.32
N VAL A 404 -17.39 -9.02 29.08
CA VAL A 404 -16.13 -9.56 28.54
C VAL A 404 -15.21 -8.45 28.08
N VAL A 405 -13.96 -8.48 28.54
CA VAL A 405 -12.92 -7.54 28.12
C VAL A 405 -11.67 -8.27 27.65
N PHE A 406 -11.17 -7.86 26.48
CA PHE A 406 -9.86 -8.23 25.96
C PHE A 406 -8.90 -7.06 26.17
N VAL A 407 -7.69 -7.29 26.67
CA VAL A 407 -6.62 -6.30 26.76
C VAL A 407 -5.44 -6.82 25.95
N GLY A 408 -5.20 -6.20 24.79
CA GLY A 408 -4.16 -6.63 23.86
C GLY A 408 -2.98 -5.67 23.77
N GLY A 409 -1.92 -6.11 23.10
CA GLY A 409 -0.70 -5.34 22.92
C GLY A 409 0.07 -5.12 24.21
N LEU A 410 0.07 -6.12 25.11
CA LEU A 410 0.79 -6.07 26.39
C LEU A 410 2.28 -6.35 26.19
N LEU A 411 2.98 -5.39 25.59
CA LEU A 411 4.41 -5.41 25.33
C LEU A 411 5.17 -4.41 26.20
N GLU A 412 6.43 -4.71 26.48
CA GLU A 412 7.35 -3.74 27.07
C GLU A 412 7.45 -2.49 26.17
N LYS A 413 7.46 -1.30 26.79
CA LYS A 413 7.50 0.03 26.13
C LYS A 413 6.23 0.44 25.39
N GLU A 414 5.28 -0.46 25.16
CA GLU A 414 3.96 -0.13 24.60
C GLU A 414 2.89 -0.02 25.68
N PHE A 415 2.78 -1.02 26.56
CA PHE A 415 1.90 -0.99 27.72
C PHE A 415 2.58 -1.65 28.92
N PRO A 416 3.30 -0.88 29.76
CA PRO A 416 3.27 0.58 29.81
C PRO A 416 4.13 1.25 28.75
N ARG A 417 3.74 2.47 28.41
CA ARG A 417 4.53 3.32 27.53
C ARG A 417 5.88 3.62 28.16
N GLN A 418 6.93 3.65 27.33
CA GLN A 418 8.24 4.08 27.79
C GLN A 418 8.19 5.54 28.23
N VAL A 419 8.24 5.75 29.54
CA VAL A 419 8.39 7.07 30.16
C VAL A 419 9.74 7.65 29.75
N ARG A 420 9.73 8.90 29.28
CA ARG A 420 10.95 9.67 28.99
C ARG A 420 10.91 10.96 29.79
N GLU A 421 12.04 11.29 30.39
CA GLU A 421 12.21 12.62 30.98
C GLU A 421 12.07 13.68 29.89
N ASP A 422 11.53 14.82 30.30
CA ASP A 422 11.48 16.01 29.48
C ASP A 422 12.89 16.40 28.98
N LEU A 423 12.99 16.88 27.74
CA LEU A 423 14.27 17.23 27.12
C LEU A 423 14.85 18.53 27.70
N PHE A 424 13.99 19.51 28.01
CA PHE A 424 14.39 20.84 28.44
C PHE A 424 14.40 20.96 29.96
N LEU A 425 13.42 20.36 30.65
CA LEU A 425 13.27 20.47 32.10
C LEU A 425 13.34 19.09 32.77
N LYS A 426 14.57 18.63 33.00
CA LYS A 426 14.87 17.33 33.63
C LYS A 426 14.27 17.19 35.03
N ASP A 427 14.03 15.96 35.45
CA ASP A 427 13.38 15.62 36.72
C ASP A 427 14.10 16.22 37.94
N PHE A 428 15.43 16.35 37.89
CA PHE A 428 16.19 17.03 38.94
C PHE A 428 15.73 18.49 39.15
N HIS A 429 15.46 19.22 38.07
CA HIS A 429 14.95 20.60 38.16
C HIS A 429 13.48 20.62 38.56
N ARG A 430 12.67 19.68 38.05
CA ARG A 430 11.25 19.54 38.44
C ARG A 430 11.10 19.30 39.93
N LYS A 431 11.90 18.40 40.52
CA LYS A 431 11.94 18.13 41.97
C LYS A 431 12.28 19.37 42.79
N LYS A 432 13.27 20.16 42.35
CA LYS A 432 13.63 21.43 43.02
C LYS A 432 12.49 22.44 42.98
N LEU A 433 11.79 22.55 41.85
CA LEU A 433 10.64 23.44 41.72
C LEU A 433 9.45 22.95 42.55
N ASN A 434 9.15 21.65 42.53
CA ASN A 434 8.13 21.02 43.36
C ASN A 434 8.39 21.26 44.86
N ALA A 435 9.65 21.19 45.29
CA ALA A 435 10.04 21.45 46.67
C ALA A 435 9.78 22.89 47.14
N THR A 436 9.61 23.85 46.22
CA THR A 436 9.21 25.22 46.59
C THR A 436 7.74 25.33 47.00
N GLY A 437 6.92 24.30 46.72
CA GLY A 437 5.48 24.27 46.98
C GLY A 437 4.64 25.18 46.10
N LYS A 438 5.25 26.03 45.26
CA LYS A 438 4.55 27.02 44.41
C LYS A 438 4.18 26.48 43.03
N ILE A 439 4.96 25.54 42.51
CA ILE A 439 4.78 24.98 41.16
C ILE A 439 4.73 23.45 41.32
N ALA A 440 3.73 22.83 40.69
CA ALA A 440 3.62 21.37 40.64
C ALA A 440 3.88 20.90 39.20
N LEU A 441 5.02 20.25 38.99
CA LEU A 441 5.44 19.67 37.72
C LEU A 441 5.49 18.15 37.86
N ARG A 442 4.85 17.46 36.91
CA ARG A 442 4.84 16.00 36.85
C ARG A 442 6.25 15.44 36.60
N GLU A 443 6.63 14.43 37.38
CA GLU A 443 7.90 13.69 37.27
C GLU A 443 7.74 12.44 36.39
N ALA A 444 8.84 11.86 35.91
CA ALA A 444 8.82 10.62 35.15
C ALA A 444 8.25 9.45 35.98
N SER A 445 8.57 9.37 37.28
CA SER A 445 8.02 8.36 38.18
C SER A 445 6.49 8.38 38.23
N GLU A 446 5.88 9.58 38.24
CA GLU A 446 4.43 9.74 38.27
C GLU A 446 3.76 9.26 36.98
N GLN A 447 4.42 9.42 35.83
CA GLN A 447 3.92 8.89 34.55
C GLN A 447 3.88 7.35 34.55
N MET A 448 4.85 6.72 35.22
CA MET A 448 4.88 5.27 35.38
C MET A 448 3.75 4.79 36.30
N ASP A 449 3.50 5.51 37.40
CA ASP A 449 2.37 5.23 38.29
C ASP A 449 1.03 5.41 37.57
N GLU A 450 0.91 6.42 36.70
CA GLU A 450 -0.26 6.59 35.83
C GLU A 450 -0.44 5.40 34.88
N GLU A 451 0.62 4.89 34.27
CA GLU A 451 0.50 3.70 33.41
C GLU A 451 0.07 2.44 34.19
N ARG A 452 0.49 2.29 35.46
CA ARG A 452 -0.02 1.22 36.36
C ARG A 452 -1.51 1.40 36.63
N TYR A 453 -1.94 2.63 36.90
CA TYR A 453 -3.35 2.95 37.09
C TYR A 453 -4.19 2.66 35.83
N LEU A 454 -3.67 2.98 34.65
CA LEU A 454 -4.31 2.67 33.37
C LEU A 454 -4.45 1.16 33.15
N PHE A 455 -3.42 0.37 33.48
CA PHE A 455 -3.51 -1.09 33.45
C PHE A 455 -4.56 -1.63 34.44
N TYR A 456 -4.56 -1.11 35.67
CA TYR A 456 -5.57 -1.43 36.67
C TYR A 456 -6.99 -1.16 36.14
N ILE A 457 -7.24 0.00 35.52
CA ILE A 457 -8.54 0.30 34.90
C ILE A 457 -8.89 -0.73 33.85
N ALA A 458 -7.97 -1.01 32.91
CA ALA A 458 -8.22 -1.91 31.78
C ALA A 458 -8.66 -3.32 32.25
N VAL A 459 -7.99 -3.86 33.26
CA VAL A 459 -8.26 -5.18 33.83
C VAL A 459 -9.57 -5.19 34.64
N THR A 460 -9.83 -4.13 35.42
CA THR A 460 -11.03 -4.05 36.26
C THR A 460 -12.31 -3.71 35.49
N ARG A 461 -12.25 -3.45 34.17
CA ARG A 461 -13.45 -3.23 33.35
C ARG A 461 -14.25 -4.50 33.07
N ALA A 462 -13.61 -5.67 33.20
CA ALA A 462 -14.26 -6.96 33.04
C ALA A 462 -15.18 -7.27 34.22
N LYS A 463 -16.45 -7.58 33.95
CA LYS A 463 -17.38 -8.07 34.98
C LYS A 463 -17.27 -9.58 35.18
N GLU A 464 -17.18 -10.33 34.08
CA GLU A 464 -17.23 -11.80 34.08
C GLU A 464 -15.95 -12.44 33.54
N ARG A 465 -15.40 -11.96 32.41
CA ARG A 465 -14.26 -12.60 31.73
C ARG A 465 -13.22 -11.60 31.25
N LEU A 466 -11.95 -11.91 31.51
CA LEU A 466 -10.78 -11.11 31.12
C LEU A 466 -9.81 -11.92 30.28
N TYR A 467 -9.44 -11.39 29.12
CA TYR A 467 -8.45 -11.96 28.23
C TYR A 467 -7.28 -10.99 28.08
N LEU A 468 -6.07 -11.43 28.43
CA LEU A 468 -4.85 -10.65 28.25
C LEU A 468 -4.05 -11.25 27.10
N SER A 469 -3.57 -10.43 26.17
CA SER A 469 -2.77 -10.92 25.06
C SER A 469 -1.57 -10.04 24.73
N TYR A 470 -0.56 -10.68 24.13
CA TYR A 470 0.60 -10.02 23.59
C TYR A 470 1.16 -10.79 22.38
N PRO A 471 1.77 -10.11 21.40
CA PRO A 471 2.48 -10.78 20.32
C PRO A 471 3.88 -11.19 20.77
N SER A 472 4.33 -12.38 20.36
CA SER A 472 5.66 -12.93 20.72
C SER A 472 6.75 -12.54 19.73
N ALA A 473 6.39 -12.11 18.52
CA ALA A 473 7.28 -11.56 17.52
C ALA A 473 6.71 -10.32 16.83
N ASN A 474 7.58 -9.44 16.36
CA ASN A 474 7.21 -8.29 15.54
C ASN A 474 7.07 -8.67 14.04
N SER A 475 6.71 -7.70 13.19
CA SER A 475 6.55 -7.89 11.74
C SER A 475 7.81 -8.37 11.02
N ASN A 476 8.99 -8.16 11.60
CA ASN A 476 10.27 -8.57 11.04
C ASN A 476 10.70 -9.96 11.54
N GLY A 477 9.90 -10.61 12.40
CA GLY A 477 10.20 -11.90 13.00
C GLY A 477 11.11 -11.84 14.23
N ASN A 478 11.47 -10.65 14.72
CA ASN A 478 12.24 -10.52 15.96
C ASN A 478 11.33 -10.74 17.17
N LEU A 479 11.81 -11.48 18.15
CA LEU A 479 11.10 -11.72 19.40
C LEU A 479 10.83 -10.39 20.14
N THR A 480 9.63 -10.27 20.67
CA THR A 480 9.18 -9.14 21.49
C THR A 480 9.16 -9.53 22.97
N LEU A 481 9.37 -8.55 23.83
CA LEU A 481 9.33 -8.76 25.29
C LEU A 481 7.92 -8.48 25.81
N PRO A 482 7.31 -9.41 26.57
CA PRO A 482 6.01 -9.19 27.18
C PRO A 482 6.09 -8.07 28.21
N SER A 483 4.96 -7.40 28.44
CA SER A 483 4.83 -6.39 29.47
C SER A 483 5.12 -6.97 30.86
N PHE A 484 5.81 -6.20 31.70
CA PHE A 484 5.98 -6.55 33.11
C PHE A 484 4.66 -6.53 33.90
N PHE A 485 3.60 -5.88 33.39
CA PHE A 485 2.27 -5.97 34.00
C PHE A 485 1.67 -7.38 33.88
N LEU A 486 2.05 -8.15 32.86
CA LEU A 486 1.67 -9.55 32.75
C LEU A 486 2.36 -10.39 33.83
N SER A 487 3.65 -10.17 34.07
CA SER A 487 4.37 -10.91 35.09
C SER A 487 3.86 -10.58 36.50
N ASP A 488 3.50 -9.33 36.76
CA ASP A 488 2.85 -8.93 38.02
C ASP A 488 1.47 -9.58 38.19
N THR A 489 0.69 -9.68 37.11
CA THR A 489 -0.59 -10.42 37.13
C THR A 489 -0.38 -11.91 37.39
N GLN A 490 0.64 -12.51 36.76
CA GLN A 490 0.94 -13.94 36.88
C GLN A 490 1.35 -14.34 38.31
N LYS A 491 2.09 -13.47 39.02
CA LYS A 491 2.51 -13.72 40.42
C LYS A 491 1.33 -13.96 41.38
N LEU A 492 0.16 -13.39 41.08
CA LEU A 492 -1.05 -13.52 41.90
C LEU A 492 -1.62 -14.95 41.91
N PHE A 493 -1.25 -15.79 40.93
CA PHE A 493 -1.79 -17.15 40.79
C PHE A 493 -0.70 -18.22 41.03
N SER A 494 -1.13 -19.46 41.28
CA SER A 494 -0.22 -20.61 41.37
C SER A 494 0.26 -21.05 39.98
N LYS A 495 1.40 -21.73 39.90
CA LYS A 495 1.95 -22.19 38.60
C LYS A 495 1.02 -23.15 37.85
N GLU A 496 0.27 -23.98 38.57
CA GLU A 496 -0.71 -24.92 37.98
C GLU A 496 -1.86 -24.19 37.30
N ILE A 497 -2.43 -23.17 37.96
CA ILE A 497 -3.48 -22.32 37.38
C ILE A 497 -2.92 -21.58 36.17
N LEU A 498 -1.70 -21.03 36.27
CA LEU A 498 -1.05 -20.34 35.15
C LEU A 498 -0.91 -21.20 33.90
N GLN A 499 -0.60 -22.49 34.04
CA GLN A 499 -0.52 -23.42 32.91
C GLN A 499 -1.89 -23.66 32.27
N GLY A 500 -2.96 -23.72 33.06
CA GLY A 500 -4.33 -23.89 32.55
C GLY A 500 -4.89 -22.64 31.84
N ILE A 501 -4.43 -21.44 32.20
CA ILE A 501 -4.92 -20.18 31.63
C ILE A 501 -4.03 -19.60 30.52
N THR A 502 -2.78 -20.05 30.42
CA THR A 502 -1.81 -19.51 29.45
C THR A 502 -1.81 -20.32 28.17
N ILE A 503 -2.11 -19.67 27.05
CA ILE A 503 -2.12 -20.25 25.72
C ILE A 503 -0.93 -19.69 24.95
N GLN A 504 0.04 -20.53 24.62
CA GLN A 504 1.20 -20.13 23.81
C GLN A 504 1.10 -20.70 22.40
N ARG A 505 0.98 -19.84 21.40
CA ARG A 505 0.98 -20.24 19.99
C ARG A 505 2.40 -20.27 19.44
N ASN A 506 2.76 -21.37 18.78
CA ASN A 506 4.03 -21.50 18.10
C ASN A 506 3.97 -20.78 16.74
N LEU A 507 5.05 -20.08 16.37
CA LEU A 507 5.22 -19.44 15.06
C LEU A 507 5.06 -20.43 13.90
N SER A 508 5.33 -21.72 14.11
CA SER A 508 5.17 -22.76 13.09
C SER A 508 3.71 -23.19 12.85
N LYS A 509 2.78 -22.88 13.77
CA LYS A 509 1.36 -23.27 13.67
C LYS A 509 0.56 -22.20 12.90
N ILE A 510 0.78 -22.19 11.58
CA ILE A 510 0.10 -21.27 10.64
C ILE A 510 -1.36 -21.70 10.41
N ILE A 511 -1.63 -23.01 10.45
CA ILE A 511 -2.96 -23.57 10.25
C ILE A 511 -3.69 -23.63 11.60
N PRO A 512 -4.95 -23.16 11.68
CA PRO A 512 -5.73 -23.26 12.90
C PRO A 512 -6.04 -24.73 13.23
N GLU A 513 -6.04 -25.05 14.51
CA GLU A 513 -6.50 -26.36 15.00
C GLU A 513 -7.98 -26.56 14.66
N PRO A 514 -8.49 -27.81 14.56
CA PRO A 514 -9.89 -28.08 14.20
C PRO A 514 -10.91 -27.29 15.05
N GLU A 515 -10.64 -27.13 16.33
CA GLU A 515 -11.49 -26.38 17.29
C GLU A 515 -11.46 -24.85 17.08
N ASP A 516 -10.45 -24.35 16.39
CA ASP A 516 -10.25 -22.94 16.08
C ASP A 516 -10.82 -22.54 14.72
N ILE A 517 -11.25 -23.50 13.88
CA ILE A 517 -11.82 -23.24 12.55
C ILE A 517 -13.17 -22.54 12.70
N ILE A 518 -13.25 -21.28 12.24
CA ILE A 518 -14.46 -20.46 12.33
C ILE A 518 -14.88 -19.94 10.96
N THR A 519 -13.93 -19.48 10.15
CA THR A 519 -14.23 -18.94 8.82
C THR A 519 -14.19 -20.02 7.74
N SER A 520 -14.89 -19.79 6.63
CA SER A 520 -14.78 -20.67 5.45
C SER A 520 -13.35 -20.71 4.92
N THR A 521 -12.60 -19.61 5.01
CA THR A 521 -11.19 -19.54 4.61
C THR A 521 -10.29 -20.40 5.51
N ASP A 522 -10.55 -20.44 6.81
CA ASP A 522 -9.82 -21.33 7.73
C ASP A 522 -10.04 -22.79 7.35
N SER A 523 -11.29 -23.17 7.11
CA SER A 523 -11.64 -24.52 6.68
C SER A 523 -10.96 -24.87 5.35
N LYS A 524 -10.93 -23.93 4.38
CA LYS A 524 -10.19 -24.09 3.13
C LYS A 524 -8.70 -24.34 3.37
N ASN A 525 -8.06 -23.48 4.16
CA ASN A 525 -6.63 -23.54 4.45
C ASN A 525 -6.26 -24.84 5.18
N PHE A 526 -7.08 -25.25 6.16
CA PHE A 526 -6.93 -26.50 6.90
C PHE A 526 -7.00 -27.70 5.94
N VAL A 527 -8.09 -27.81 5.18
CA VAL A 527 -8.29 -28.91 4.23
C VAL A 527 -7.16 -28.96 3.20
N TYR A 528 -6.78 -27.81 2.65
CA TYR A 528 -5.70 -27.71 1.67
C TYR A 528 -4.36 -28.17 2.26
N TYR A 529 -4.00 -27.72 3.47
CA TYR A 529 -2.74 -28.08 4.10
C TYR A 529 -2.64 -29.58 4.40
N HIS A 530 -3.68 -30.15 5.02
CA HIS A 530 -3.67 -31.54 5.47
C HIS A 530 -3.87 -32.56 4.33
N LEU A 531 -4.50 -32.17 3.21
CA LEU A 531 -4.64 -33.03 2.04
C LEU A 531 -3.43 -33.00 1.09
N ASN A 532 -2.73 -31.86 0.99
CA ASN A 532 -1.64 -31.69 0.01
C ASN A 532 -0.23 -31.82 0.59
N ASN A 533 -0.07 -31.86 1.92
CA ASN A 533 1.24 -31.96 2.53
C ASN A 533 1.51 -33.41 3.01
N PRO A 534 2.29 -34.22 2.26
CA PRO A 534 2.45 -35.64 2.55
C PRO A 534 3.25 -35.95 3.84
N TYR A 535 3.93 -34.96 4.45
CA TYR A 535 4.90 -35.20 5.52
C TYR A 535 4.52 -34.65 6.90
N VAL A 536 3.40 -33.93 7.05
CA VAL A 536 3.13 -33.18 8.30
C VAL A 536 1.80 -33.52 8.98
N SER A 537 0.85 -34.14 8.31
CA SER A 537 -0.49 -34.32 8.87
C SER A 537 -0.58 -35.55 9.78
N GLU A 538 -1.01 -35.37 11.04
CA GLU A 538 -1.43 -36.48 11.89
C GLU A 538 -2.65 -37.19 11.25
N ARG A 539 -2.82 -38.49 11.52
CA ARG A 539 -3.85 -39.32 10.87
C ARG A 539 -5.27 -38.79 11.15
N GLU A 540 -5.51 -38.31 12.38
CA GLU A 540 -6.78 -37.76 12.81
C GLU A 540 -7.13 -36.45 12.11
N GLU A 541 -6.18 -35.50 12.01
CA GLU A 541 -6.39 -34.22 11.32
C GLU A 541 -6.70 -34.42 9.83
N LYS A 542 -6.05 -35.42 9.21
CA LYS A 542 -6.30 -35.79 7.83
C LYS A 542 -7.72 -36.34 7.63
N ASP A 543 -8.21 -37.13 8.57
CA ASP A 543 -9.58 -37.65 8.53
C ASP A 543 -10.61 -36.52 8.72
N ILE A 544 -10.34 -35.57 9.62
CA ILE A 544 -11.14 -34.35 9.79
C ILE A 544 -11.14 -33.52 8.50
N ALA A 545 -9.97 -33.32 7.87
CA ALA A 545 -9.84 -32.60 6.62
C ALA A 545 -10.63 -33.28 5.48
N LEU A 546 -10.58 -34.61 5.41
CA LEU A 546 -11.35 -35.39 4.43
C LEU A 546 -12.86 -35.29 4.69
N TRP A 547 -13.28 -35.33 5.96
CA TRP A 547 -14.67 -35.13 6.36
C TRP A 547 -15.16 -33.73 5.98
N LEU A 548 -14.39 -32.68 6.28
CA LEU A 548 -14.68 -31.29 5.90
C LEU A 548 -14.74 -31.13 4.38
N TYR A 549 -13.83 -31.76 3.64
CA TYR A 549 -13.82 -31.76 2.18
C TYR A 549 -15.10 -32.38 1.59
N ASN A 550 -15.57 -33.49 2.17
CA ASN A 550 -16.74 -34.21 1.68
C ASN A 550 -18.07 -33.55 2.09
N ASN A 551 -18.18 -33.03 3.32
CA ASN A 551 -19.45 -32.51 3.86
C ASN A 551 -19.70 -31.02 3.58
N ASN A 552 -18.67 -30.22 3.28
CA ASN A 552 -18.87 -28.84 2.82
C ASN A 552 -19.46 -28.76 1.39
N ALA A 553 -19.69 -29.89 0.73
CA ALA A 553 -20.33 -29.96 -0.58
C ALA A 553 -21.86 -29.84 -0.53
N GLU A 554 -22.52 -30.14 0.61
CA GLU A 554 -23.99 -30.27 0.68
C GLU A 554 -24.73 -28.94 0.87
N ASN A 555 -24.09 -27.91 1.45
CA ASN A 555 -24.71 -26.60 1.66
C ASN A 555 -24.50 -25.65 0.47
N ASN A 556 -25.11 -25.95 -0.68
CA ASN A 556 -25.35 -25.02 -1.81
C ASN A 556 -24.17 -24.13 -2.28
N LYS A 557 -22.94 -24.58 -2.11
CA LYS A 557 -21.74 -23.99 -2.73
C LYS A 557 -20.89 -25.11 -3.31
N ALA A 558 -21.16 -25.46 -4.57
CA ALA A 558 -20.32 -26.32 -5.41
C ALA A 558 -18.84 -25.84 -5.53
N SER A 559 -18.45 -24.71 -4.93
CA SER A 559 -17.16 -24.07 -5.16
C SER A 559 -16.00 -24.61 -4.33
N LEU A 560 -16.18 -25.18 -3.13
CA LEU A 560 -15.00 -25.59 -2.31
C LEU A 560 -14.21 -26.73 -2.96
N ARG A 561 -14.93 -27.78 -3.37
CA ARG A 561 -14.33 -28.98 -3.98
C ARG A 561 -13.70 -28.64 -5.33
N GLU A 562 -14.38 -27.83 -6.14
CA GLU A 562 -13.89 -27.31 -7.42
C GLU A 562 -12.69 -26.37 -7.22
N GLU A 563 -12.71 -25.48 -6.24
CA GLU A 563 -11.59 -24.57 -5.90
C GLU A 563 -10.38 -25.36 -5.39
N LEU A 564 -10.56 -26.35 -4.53
CA LEU A 564 -9.46 -27.18 -4.05
C LEU A 564 -8.90 -28.08 -5.16
N CYS A 565 -9.77 -28.59 -6.05
CA CYS A 565 -9.36 -29.31 -7.25
C CYS A 565 -8.60 -28.39 -8.21
N THR A 566 -9.03 -27.15 -8.41
CA THR A 566 -8.32 -26.17 -9.24
C THR A 566 -6.99 -25.76 -8.61
N LEU A 567 -6.91 -25.55 -7.29
CA LEU A 567 -5.65 -25.24 -6.60
C LEU A 567 -4.65 -26.41 -6.66
N THR A 568 -5.10 -27.64 -6.40
CA THR A 568 -4.25 -28.84 -6.51
C THR A 568 -3.75 -29.05 -7.94
N THR A 569 -4.65 -28.99 -8.92
CA THR A 569 -4.26 -29.06 -10.34
C THR A 569 -3.37 -27.89 -10.76
N LEU A 570 -3.55 -26.70 -10.20
CA LEU A 570 -2.67 -25.54 -10.45
C LEU A 570 -1.27 -25.79 -9.89
N ILE A 571 -1.12 -26.36 -8.70
CA ILE A 571 0.20 -26.64 -8.10
C ILE A 571 0.90 -27.80 -8.80
N ASP A 572 0.16 -28.86 -9.11
CA ASP A 572 0.67 -29.94 -9.95
C ASP A 572 1.08 -29.40 -11.32
N SER A 573 0.30 -28.46 -11.87
CA SER A 573 0.67 -27.77 -13.12
C SER A 573 1.90 -26.88 -12.96
N TYR A 574 2.08 -26.22 -11.81
CA TYR A 574 3.21 -25.33 -11.53
C TYR A 574 4.51 -26.11 -11.36
N ASN A 575 4.45 -27.22 -10.62
CA ASN A 575 5.57 -28.13 -10.40
C ASN A 575 5.92 -28.95 -11.65
N ASN A 576 4.95 -29.22 -12.53
CA ASN A 576 5.12 -29.96 -13.78
C ASN A 576 4.59 -29.18 -15.00
N LEU A 577 5.13 -27.97 -15.26
CA LEU A 577 4.76 -27.13 -16.41
C LEU A 577 5.18 -27.76 -17.76
N LYS A 578 4.49 -28.82 -18.17
CA LYS A 578 4.41 -29.28 -19.57
C LYS A 578 3.10 -28.77 -20.15
N LEU A 579 3.03 -27.47 -20.41
CA LEU A 579 1.85 -26.84 -21.04
C LEU A 579 1.65 -27.41 -22.45
N LYS A 580 0.61 -28.21 -22.63
CA LYS A 580 0.21 -28.74 -23.92
C LYS A 580 -1.14 -28.15 -24.31
N LEU A 581 -1.22 -27.54 -25.49
CA LEU A 581 -2.49 -27.11 -26.06
C LEU A 581 -3.28 -28.36 -26.46
N SER A 582 -4.36 -28.65 -25.73
CA SER A 582 -5.20 -29.85 -25.91
C SER A 582 -6.35 -29.62 -26.91
N ASP A 583 -6.84 -28.39 -27.03
CA ASP A 583 -7.96 -28.07 -27.92
C ASP A 583 -7.51 -28.04 -29.39
N LYS A 584 -7.96 -29.05 -30.14
CA LYS A 584 -7.68 -29.21 -31.57
C LYS A 584 -8.15 -28.01 -32.40
N LYS A 585 -9.23 -27.31 -32.02
CA LYS A 585 -9.71 -26.12 -32.74
C LYS A 585 -8.75 -24.95 -32.58
N ILE A 586 -8.23 -24.75 -31.38
CA ILE A 586 -7.26 -23.70 -31.07
C ILE A 586 -5.94 -24.00 -31.79
N VAL A 587 -5.45 -25.24 -31.71
CA VAL A 587 -4.24 -25.65 -32.43
C VAL A 587 -4.40 -25.43 -33.94
N LYS A 588 -5.55 -25.83 -34.50
CA LYS A 588 -5.86 -25.61 -35.92
C LYS A 588 -5.88 -24.13 -36.29
N LYS A 589 -6.53 -23.29 -35.49
CA LYS A 589 -6.59 -21.84 -35.69
C LYS A 589 -5.21 -21.19 -35.59
N ILE A 590 -4.36 -21.64 -34.65
CA ILE A 590 -2.98 -21.17 -34.51
C ILE A 590 -2.16 -21.60 -35.74
N SER A 591 -2.28 -22.85 -36.20
CA SER A 591 -1.55 -23.33 -37.39
C SER A 591 -2.00 -22.62 -38.67
N GLU A 592 -3.29 -22.31 -38.82
CA GLU A 592 -3.82 -21.55 -39.96
C GLU A 592 -3.35 -20.08 -39.94
N THR A 593 -3.14 -19.50 -38.75
CA THR A 593 -2.70 -18.11 -38.60
C THR A 593 -1.18 -17.93 -38.70
N SER A 594 -0.39 -18.99 -38.44
CA SER A 594 1.06 -18.91 -38.26
C SER A 594 1.84 -19.59 -39.38
N THR A 595 1.49 -19.34 -40.64
CA THR A 595 2.16 -19.95 -41.80
C THR A 595 3.49 -19.28 -42.16
N ARG A 596 3.68 -18.01 -41.76
CA ARG A 596 4.90 -17.22 -42.04
C ARG A 596 5.78 -17.01 -40.82
N PHE A 597 6.99 -17.54 -40.90
CA PHE A 597 8.03 -17.40 -39.88
C PHE A 597 9.05 -16.33 -40.27
N SER A 598 9.74 -15.81 -39.27
CA SER A 598 10.93 -14.98 -39.45
C SER A 598 12.07 -15.57 -38.63
N PRO A 599 13.35 -15.28 -38.94
CA PRO A 599 14.47 -15.79 -38.16
C PRO A 599 14.34 -15.52 -36.66
N THR A 600 13.88 -14.31 -36.30
CA THR A 600 13.65 -13.92 -34.90
C THR A 600 12.56 -14.75 -34.24
N LYS A 601 11.48 -15.08 -34.96
CA LYS A 601 10.40 -15.94 -34.44
C LYS A 601 10.88 -17.36 -34.18
N LEU A 602 11.69 -17.91 -35.09
CA LEU A 602 12.26 -19.25 -34.94
C LEU A 602 13.24 -19.30 -33.77
N LYS A 603 14.09 -18.27 -33.62
CA LYS A 603 14.96 -18.09 -32.45
C LYS A 603 14.18 -18.03 -31.15
N ASP A 604 13.11 -17.24 -31.10
CA ASP A 604 12.23 -17.16 -29.92
C ASP A 604 11.62 -18.53 -29.58
N TYR A 605 11.23 -19.33 -30.59
CA TYR A 605 10.68 -20.67 -30.38
C TYR A 605 11.74 -21.67 -29.89
N ALA A 606 12.92 -21.69 -30.51
CA ALA A 606 14.03 -22.56 -30.14
C ALA A 606 14.52 -22.27 -28.70
N GLN A 607 14.60 -20.98 -28.32
CA GLN A 607 14.93 -20.58 -26.96
C GLN A 607 13.86 -21.00 -25.95
N CYS A 608 12.58 -20.72 -26.25
CA CYS A 608 11.47 -21.02 -25.37
C CYS A 608 10.14 -20.99 -26.14
N PRO A 609 9.48 -22.15 -26.35
CA PRO A 609 8.19 -22.21 -27.04
C PRO A 609 7.11 -21.32 -26.40
N TYR A 610 7.17 -21.14 -25.06
CA TYR A 610 6.25 -20.24 -24.35
C TYR A 610 6.51 -18.76 -24.66
N LYS A 611 7.78 -18.35 -24.81
CA LYS A 611 8.15 -16.98 -25.24
C LYS A 611 7.61 -16.69 -26.64
N TYR A 612 7.75 -17.63 -27.57
CA TYR A 612 7.14 -17.56 -28.90
C TYR A 612 5.62 -17.44 -28.80
N PHE A 613 4.97 -18.30 -28.00
CA PHE A 613 3.52 -18.27 -27.82
C PHE A 613 3.03 -16.91 -27.30
N GLY A 614 3.68 -16.35 -26.27
CA GLY A 614 3.31 -15.03 -25.73
C GLY A 614 3.54 -13.87 -26.70
N ARG A 615 4.71 -13.81 -27.35
CA ARG A 615 5.07 -12.67 -28.22
C ARG A 615 4.45 -12.76 -29.62
N SER A 616 4.51 -13.94 -30.25
CA SER A 616 4.13 -14.12 -31.66
C SER A 616 2.68 -14.55 -31.82
N THR A 617 2.18 -15.44 -30.96
CA THR A 617 0.80 -15.94 -31.05
C THR A 617 -0.19 -15.02 -30.35
N LEU A 618 0.04 -14.71 -29.06
CA LEU A 618 -0.83 -13.85 -28.26
C LEU A 618 -0.59 -12.35 -28.48
N LYS A 619 0.55 -11.97 -29.08
CA LYS A 619 0.94 -10.57 -29.33
C LYS A 619 0.94 -9.71 -28.07
N LEU A 620 1.39 -10.29 -26.95
CA LEU A 620 1.53 -9.57 -25.69
C LEU A 620 2.51 -8.39 -25.88
N ARG A 621 2.03 -7.18 -25.61
CA ARG A 621 2.85 -5.96 -25.71
C ARG A 621 3.60 -5.76 -24.40
N GLN A 622 4.89 -5.48 -24.50
CA GLN A 622 5.63 -4.93 -23.36
C GLN A 622 5.13 -3.51 -23.08
N ALA A 623 5.07 -3.13 -21.80
CA ALA A 623 4.83 -1.74 -21.43
C ALA A 623 5.87 -0.86 -22.11
N ILE A 624 5.45 0.26 -22.68
CA ILE A 624 6.36 1.14 -23.42
C ILE A 624 7.43 1.61 -22.43
N PRO A 625 8.70 1.30 -22.67
CA PRO A 625 9.75 1.61 -21.72
C PRO A 625 9.82 3.14 -21.55
N LYS A 626 9.92 3.59 -20.29
CA LYS A 626 10.05 5.02 -19.96
C LYS A 626 11.38 5.60 -20.47
N SER A 627 12.38 4.73 -20.68
CA SER A 627 13.72 5.05 -21.19
C SER A 627 14.01 4.33 -22.50
N MET A 628 15.10 4.73 -23.15
CA MET A 628 15.54 4.14 -24.41
C MET A 628 16.16 2.75 -24.21
N ASP A 629 15.45 1.70 -24.64
CA ASP A 629 15.97 0.32 -24.56
C ASP A 629 16.94 -0.03 -25.70
N LEU A 630 17.70 -1.11 -25.52
CA LEU A 630 18.69 -1.58 -26.51
C LEU A 630 18.06 -1.95 -27.85
N LEU A 631 16.81 -2.41 -27.85
CA LEU A 631 16.07 -2.77 -29.07
C LEU A 631 15.77 -1.51 -29.89
N MET A 632 15.32 -0.44 -29.24
CA MET A 632 15.08 0.86 -29.88
C MET A 632 16.37 1.47 -30.39
N GLN A 633 17.47 1.41 -29.62
CA GLN A 633 18.79 1.84 -30.08
C GLN A 633 19.21 1.11 -31.36
N GLY A 634 19.10 -0.22 -31.38
CA GLY A 634 19.35 -1.01 -32.58
C GLY A 634 18.47 -0.58 -33.76
N THR A 635 17.17 -0.41 -33.54
CA THR A 635 16.22 0.02 -34.58
C THR A 635 16.56 1.39 -35.17
N ILE A 636 17.02 2.34 -34.35
CA ILE A 636 17.49 3.66 -34.80
C ILE A 636 18.72 3.48 -35.70
N ILE A 637 19.70 2.69 -35.26
CA ILE A 637 20.93 2.41 -36.00
C ILE A 637 20.64 1.78 -37.38
N HIS A 638 19.83 0.70 -37.44
CA HIS A 638 19.47 0.08 -38.73
C HIS A 638 18.80 1.09 -39.66
N LYS A 639 17.89 1.92 -39.14
CA LYS A 639 17.20 2.91 -39.97
C LYS A 639 18.13 4.01 -40.48
N VAL A 640 19.12 4.42 -39.69
CA VAL A 640 20.14 5.40 -40.12
C VAL A 640 21.04 4.81 -41.19
N LEU A 641 21.50 3.57 -41.03
CA LEU A 641 22.31 2.89 -42.04
C LEU A 641 21.52 2.67 -43.34
N GLU A 642 20.24 2.31 -43.26
CA GLU A 642 19.35 2.20 -44.43
C GLU A 642 19.31 3.51 -45.24
N GLU A 643 19.06 4.65 -44.58
CA GLU A 643 19.00 5.95 -45.25
C GLU A 643 20.38 6.38 -45.79
N TYR A 644 21.46 6.12 -45.04
CA TYR A 644 22.84 6.44 -45.43
C TYR A 644 23.28 5.73 -46.71
N PHE A 645 22.90 4.46 -46.88
CA PHE A 645 23.26 3.69 -48.07
C PHE A 645 22.33 3.94 -49.26
N LYS A 646 21.06 4.28 -49.02
CA LYS A 646 20.12 4.69 -50.08
C LYS A 646 20.41 6.08 -50.65
N ASP A 647 21.01 6.97 -49.87
CA ASP A 647 21.40 8.30 -50.34
C ASP A 647 22.50 8.20 -51.42
N THR A 648 22.21 8.71 -52.62
CA THR A 648 23.11 8.76 -53.78
C THR A 648 23.79 10.13 -53.94
N GLY A 649 23.69 11.03 -52.96
CA GLY A 649 24.33 12.35 -52.99
C GLY A 649 25.87 12.31 -52.91
N GLU A 650 26.54 13.30 -53.51
CA GLU A 650 28.02 13.42 -53.55
C GLU A 650 28.65 13.67 -52.17
N THR A 651 27.89 14.18 -51.18
CA THR A 651 28.35 14.37 -49.79
C THR A 651 27.36 13.76 -48.79
N LYS A 652 27.57 12.49 -48.43
CA LYS A 652 26.76 11.79 -47.43
C LYS A 652 26.99 12.39 -46.04
N ASN A 653 25.94 12.86 -45.37
CA ASN A 653 26.01 13.38 -44.00
C ASN A 653 25.27 12.46 -43.01
N ILE A 654 26.01 11.55 -42.38
CA ILE A 654 25.44 10.59 -41.41
C ILE A 654 24.86 11.29 -40.17
N THR A 655 25.42 12.43 -39.77
CA THR A 655 24.96 13.15 -38.57
C THR A 655 23.57 13.76 -38.76
N GLY A 656 23.30 14.35 -39.93
CA GLY A 656 21.99 14.93 -40.25
C GLY A 656 20.90 13.86 -40.37
N ILE A 657 21.23 12.71 -40.97
CA ILE A 657 20.34 11.55 -41.07
C ILE A 657 20.03 11.00 -39.66
N PHE A 658 21.06 10.83 -38.83
CA PHE A 658 20.90 10.37 -37.45
C PHE A 658 19.97 11.29 -36.65
N ASP A 659 20.16 12.60 -36.70
CA ASP A 659 19.34 13.54 -35.95
C ASP A 659 17.87 13.52 -36.39
N GLY A 660 17.61 13.39 -37.69
CA GLY A 660 16.26 13.23 -38.23
C GLY A 660 15.57 11.96 -37.72
N VAL A 661 16.25 10.81 -37.83
CA VAL A 661 15.71 9.50 -37.41
C VAL A 661 15.55 9.44 -35.89
N PHE A 662 16.55 9.91 -35.14
CA PHE A 662 16.52 9.93 -33.67
C PHE A 662 15.33 10.77 -33.17
N LYS A 663 15.13 11.98 -33.71
CA LYS A 663 14.01 12.86 -33.33
C LYS A 663 12.65 12.25 -33.68
N GLN A 664 12.56 11.53 -34.79
CA GLN A 664 11.33 10.84 -35.19
C GLN A 664 10.99 9.68 -34.24
N LYS A 665 12.00 8.85 -33.90
CA LYS A 665 11.82 7.62 -33.10
C LYS A 665 11.69 7.88 -31.60
N THR A 666 12.27 8.95 -31.08
CA THR A 666 12.19 9.35 -29.67
C THR A 666 11.04 10.32 -29.37
N ARG A 667 10.15 10.55 -30.33
CA ARG A 667 9.02 11.48 -30.18
C ARG A 667 8.11 11.04 -29.01
N GLY A 668 8.02 11.88 -27.99
CA GLY A 668 7.20 11.61 -26.79
C GLY A 668 7.96 10.91 -25.65
N MET A 669 9.27 10.70 -25.77
CA MET A 669 10.11 10.23 -24.68
C MET A 669 10.71 11.42 -23.91
N VAL A 670 10.92 11.23 -22.61
CA VAL A 670 11.67 12.20 -21.80
C VAL A 670 13.14 11.97 -22.09
N THR A 671 13.80 12.94 -22.70
CA THR A 671 15.26 12.89 -22.92
C THR A 671 15.97 13.40 -21.67
N GLY A 672 16.38 12.48 -20.79
CA GLY A 672 17.23 12.76 -19.65
C GLY A 672 18.73 12.63 -19.98
N PHE A 673 19.56 12.59 -18.94
CA PHE A 673 21.01 12.46 -19.07
C PHE A 673 21.42 11.13 -19.73
N GLU A 674 20.75 10.02 -19.37
CA GLU A 674 21.04 8.69 -19.92
C GLU A 674 20.70 8.61 -21.41
N GLU A 675 19.58 9.19 -21.84
CA GLU A 675 19.17 9.23 -23.25
C GLU A 675 20.13 10.09 -24.08
N LEU A 676 20.61 11.21 -23.54
CA LEU A 676 21.61 12.03 -24.21
C LEU A 676 22.97 11.32 -24.32
N LYS A 677 23.37 10.59 -23.28
CA LYS A 677 24.56 9.74 -23.31
C LYS A 677 24.42 8.65 -24.38
N ALA A 678 23.30 7.94 -24.41
CA ALA A 678 23.02 6.92 -25.42
C ALA A 678 23.00 7.50 -26.84
N ARG A 679 22.41 8.69 -27.02
CA ARG A 679 22.45 9.42 -28.30
C ARG A 679 23.88 9.68 -28.77
N ASN A 680 24.73 10.20 -27.90
CA ASN A 680 26.11 10.52 -28.23
C ASN A 680 26.94 9.25 -28.51
N GLU A 681 26.73 8.18 -27.73
CA GLU A 681 27.36 6.88 -27.99
C GLU A 681 26.98 6.31 -29.36
N MET A 682 25.70 6.32 -29.71
CA MET A 682 25.22 5.88 -31.03
C MET A 682 25.84 6.71 -32.17
N LEU A 683 25.83 8.04 -32.03
CA LEU A 683 26.40 8.94 -33.04
C LEU A 683 27.90 8.72 -33.24
N ASN A 684 28.67 8.62 -32.14
CA ASN A 684 30.10 8.35 -32.21
C ASN A 684 30.38 6.99 -32.87
N THR A 685 29.59 5.96 -32.55
CA THR A 685 29.72 4.62 -33.17
C THR A 685 29.50 4.70 -34.69
N LEU A 686 28.49 5.46 -35.15
CA LEU A 686 28.20 5.65 -36.57
C LEU A 686 29.30 6.44 -37.30
N LEU A 687 29.88 7.46 -36.65
CA LEU A 687 30.99 8.22 -37.20
C LEU A 687 32.25 7.34 -37.35
N THR A 688 32.56 6.52 -36.34
CA THR A 688 33.66 5.55 -36.41
C THR A 688 33.42 4.55 -37.55
N PHE A 689 32.20 4.03 -37.68
CA PHE A 689 31.81 3.17 -38.79
C PHE A 689 32.04 3.85 -40.15
N GLU A 690 31.58 5.10 -40.33
CA GLU A 690 31.77 5.84 -41.57
C GLU A 690 33.26 6.02 -41.93
N SER A 691 34.12 6.34 -40.95
CA SER A 691 35.56 6.44 -41.20
C SER A 691 36.17 5.10 -41.64
N MET A 692 35.82 4.00 -40.98
CA MET A 692 36.32 2.67 -41.30
C MET A 692 35.83 2.19 -42.67
N GLU A 693 34.60 2.50 -43.05
CA GLU A 693 34.04 2.14 -44.35
C GLU A 693 34.75 2.88 -45.50
N LYS A 694 35.11 4.16 -45.31
CA LYS A 694 35.92 4.94 -46.27
C LYS A 694 37.33 4.36 -46.43
N GLU A 695 37.93 3.86 -45.35
CA GLU A 695 39.28 3.26 -45.36
C GLU A 695 39.28 1.82 -45.89
N SER A 696 38.23 1.04 -45.62
CA SER A 696 38.15 -0.40 -45.93
C SER A 696 37.68 -0.73 -47.34
N ASN A 697 37.73 0.23 -48.28
CA ASN A 697 37.24 0.10 -49.65
C ASN A 697 37.92 -1.08 -50.39
N LEU A 698 37.44 -2.30 -50.13
CA LEU A 698 37.92 -3.55 -50.67
C LEU A 698 37.50 -3.57 -52.15
N PRO A 699 38.45 -3.55 -53.11
CA PRO A 699 38.11 -3.36 -54.52
C PRO A 699 37.29 -4.51 -55.12
N THR A 700 37.22 -5.66 -54.44
CA THR A 700 36.61 -6.89 -54.95
C THR A 700 35.09 -6.97 -54.73
N PHE A 701 34.56 -6.55 -53.58
CA PHE A 701 33.13 -6.67 -53.25
C PHE A 701 32.52 -5.29 -53.12
N LYS A 702 31.43 -5.01 -53.86
CA LYS A 702 30.76 -3.71 -53.83
C LYS A 702 29.39 -3.82 -53.16
N PRO A 703 29.08 -2.95 -52.19
CA PRO A 703 27.73 -2.88 -51.65
C PRO A 703 26.69 -2.61 -52.74
N SER A 704 25.77 -3.55 -52.90
CA SER A 704 24.85 -3.59 -54.05
C SER A 704 23.39 -3.66 -53.63
N MET A 705 23.08 -4.42 -52.57
CA MET A 705 21.72 -4.55 -52.06
C MET A 705 21.67 -4.11 -50.61
N PHE A 706 20.69 -3.29 -50.27
CA PHE A 706 20.45 -2.83 -48.90
C PHE A 706 19.01 -3.14 -48.53
N GLU A 707 18.83 -3.64 -47.32
CA GLU A 707 17.51 -3.91 -46.75
C GLU A 707 16.66 -4.81 -47.66
N ALA A 708 17.33 -5.81 -48.24
CA ALA A 708 16.79 -6.74 -49.23
C ALA A 708 15.75 -7.65 -48.58
N LYS A 709 14.48 -7.38 -48.88
CA LYS A 709 13.34 -8.09 -48.30
C LYS A 709 12.96 -9.31 -49.12
N PHE A 710 12.56 -10.38 -48.44
CA PHE A 710 11.96 -11.56 -49.04
C PHE A 710 10.73 -12.00 -48.23
N GLY A 711 9.73 -12.53 -48.93
CA GLY A 711 8.46 -12.96 -48.34
C GLY A 711 7.48 -11.84 -47.94
N ASP A 712 7.61 -10.65 -48.54
CA ASP A 712 6.60 -9.57 -48.44
C ASP A 712 5.49 -9.77 -49.49
N LYS A 713 4.53 -8.84 -49.65
CA LYS A 713 3.45 -8.99 -50.66
C LYS A 713 3.95 -9.02 -52.12
N GLU A 714 5.14 -8.48 -52.36
CA GLU A 714 5.72 -8.27 -53.69
C GLU A 714 6.90 -9.22 -54.00
N THR A 715 7.40 -9.94 -53.00
CA THR A 715 8.60 -10.79 -53.12
C THR A 715 8.32 -12.23 -52.70
N GLU A 716 8.98 -13.19 -53.36
CA GLU A 716 8.80 -14.61 -53.06
C GLU A 716 9.24 -14.97 -51.63
N THR A 717 8.56 -15.94 -51.02
CA THR A 717 8.90 -16.50 -49.70
C THR A 717 9.94 -17.60 -49.84
N LEU A 718 10.87 -17.69 -48.88
CA LEU A 718 11.78 -18.84 -48.80
C LEU A 718 10.97 -20.05 -48.30
N LYS A 719 10.87 -21.10 -49.12
CA LYS A 719 10.15 -22.33 -48.79
C LYS A 719 11.14 -23.38 -48.33
N ILE A 720 11.03 -23.83 -47.08
CA ILE A 720 11.81 -24.95 -46.55
C ILE A 720 10.90 -26.16 -46.39
N GLY A 721 11.13 -27.18 -47.22
CA GLY A 721 10.29 -28.38 -47.30
C GLY A 721 9.05 -28.21 -48.19
N ASP A 722 8.25 -29.26 -48.29
CA ASP A 722 7.00 -29.28 -49.07
C ASP A 722 5.86 -28.65 -48.28
N VAL A 723 5.45 -27.42 -48.64
CA VAL A 723 4.44 -26.62 -47.93
C VAL A 723 3.09 -27.36 -47.82
N GLU A 724 2.73 -28.18 -48.81
CA GLU A 724 1.50 -28.99 -48.79
C GLU A 724 1.58 -30.18 -47.80
N LYS A 725 2.80 -30.56 -47.39
CA LYS A 725 3.07 -31.62 -46.40
C LYS A 725 3.62 -31.06 -45.07
N GLY A 726 3.48 -29.77 -44.82
CA GLY A 726 3.92 -29.12 -43.57
C GLY A 726 5.24 -28.36 -43.64
N GLY A 727 5.72 -28.02 -44.84
CA GLY A 727 6.83 -27.10 -45.05
C GLY A 727 6.51 -25.68 -44.57
N ILE A 728 7.56 -24.93 -44.23
CA ILE A 728 7.44 -23.60 -43.63
C ILE A 728 7.79 -22.51 -44.65
N GLU A 729 7.03 -21.41 -44.64
CA GLU A 729 7.38 -20.20 -45.38
C GLU A 729 8.13 -19.23 -44.45
N ILE A 730 9.28 -18.77 -44.90
CA ILE A 730 10.13 -17.83 -44.16
C ILE A 730 10.16 -16.50 -44.91
N SER A 731 9.97 -15.44 -44.12
CA SER A 731 10.09 -14.04 -44.54
C SER A 731 11.16 -13.36 -43.71
N GLY A 732 11.83 -12.39 -44.31
CA GLY A 732 12.94 -11.71 -43.65
C GLY A 732 13.46 -10.54 -44.46
N LYS A 733 14.51 -9.93 -43.90
CA LYS A 733 15.13 -8.73 -44.44
C LYS A 733 16.63 -8.84 -44.19
N ILE A 734 17.41 -8.86 -45.28
CA ILE A 734 18.86 -8.89 -45.21
C ILE A 734 19.34 -7.44 -45.21
N ASP A 735 20.07 -7.02 -44.16
CA ASP A 735 20.49 -5.62 -43.99
C ASP A 735 21.35 -5.14 -45.17
N ARG A 736 22.38 -5.89 -45.56
CA ARG A 736 23.27 -5.55 -46.67
C ARG A 736 23.83 -6.79 -47.37
N VAL A 737 23.95 -6.71 -48.69
CA VAL A 737 24.65 -7.69 -49.53
C VAL A 737 25.66 -6.98 -50.42
N ASP A 738 26.92 -7.41 -50.29
CA ASP A 738 28.01 -6.94 -51.13
C ASP A 738 28.24 -7.98 -52.24
N VAL A 739 28.15 -7.55 -53.50
CA VAL A 739 28.19 -8.44 -54.65
C VAL A 739 29.48 -8.20 -55.45
N SER A 740 30.04 -9.28 -55.99
CA SER A 740 31.13 -9.29 -56.94
C SER A 740 30.79 -10.22 -58.09
N GLU A 741 31.41 -10.02 -59.25
CA GLU A 741 31.25 -10.89 -60.41
C GLU A 741 32.59 -11.54 -60.72
N VAL A 742 32.65 -12.86 -60.58
CA VAL A 742 33.88 -13.65 -60.75
C VAL A 742 33.57 -14.82 -61.67
N ASN A 743 34.30 -14.94 -62.78
CA ASN A 743 34.13 -16.01 -63.78
C ASN A 743 32.70 -16.14 -64.35
N GLY A 744 31.95 -15.03 -64.44
CA GLY A 744 30.57 -15.01 -64.96
C GLY A 744 29.49 -15.43 -63.95
N GLU A 745 29.86 -15.73 -62.70
CA GLU A 745 28.93 -15.98 -61.60
C GLU A 745 28.90 -14.78 -60.63
N LYS A 746 27.69 -14.39 -60.18
CA LYS A 746 27.52 -13.37 -59.14
C LYS A 746 27.72 -14.00 -57.78
N VAL A 747 28.74 -13.54 -57.07
CA VAL A 747 29.08 -13.99 -55.71
C VAL A 747 28.80 -12.89 -54.71
N GLY A 748 28.35 -13.23 -53.50
CA GLY A 748 27.89 -12.26 -52.52
C GLY A 748 28.31 -12.53 -51.09
N ILE A 749 28.48 -11.46 -50.31
CA ILE A 749 28.71 -11.48 -48.86
C ILE A 749 27.52 -10.82 -48.18
N ILE A 750 26.93 -11.51 -47.21
CA ILE A 750 25.84 -10.97 -46.38
C ILE A 750 26.42 -10.30 -45.15
N ILE A 751 25.96 -9.09 -44.85
CA ILE A 751 26.34 -8.34 -43.66
C ILE A 751 25.05 -7.96 -42.91
N ASP A 752 24.93 -8.41 -41.66
CA ASP A 752 23.85 -8.04 -40.74
C ASP A 752 24.42 -7.22 -39.57
N TYR A 753 23.89 -6.02 -39.38
CA TYR A 753 24.43 -5.06 -38.43
C TYR A 753 23.91 -5.33 -37.02
N LYS A 754 24.79 -5.43 -36.04
CA LYS A 754 24.43 -5.53 -34.62
C LYS A 754 25.01 -4.35 -33.86
N TYR A 755 24.17 -3.58 -33.17
CA TYR A 755 24.65 -2.45 -32.36
C TYR A 755 25.41 -2.90 -31.09
N GLY A 756 25.09 -4.08 -30.54
CA GLY A 756 25.76 -4.64 -29.37
C GLY A 756 27.08 -5.35 -29.67
N GLN A 757 27.56 -6.14 -28.70
CA GLN A 757 28.75 -7.01 -28.84
C GLN A 757 28.38 -8.43 -29.29
N THR A 758 27.32 -8.58 -30.07
CA THR A 758 26.84 -9.92 -30.46
C THR A 758 27.85 -10.58 -31.40
N GLU A 759 28.37 -11.74 -31.01
CA GLU A 759 29.27 -12.56 -31.82
C GLU A 759 28.54 -13.83 -32.26
N PHE A 760 28.77 -14.27 -33.50
CA PHE A 760 28.25 -15.53 -34.01
C PHE A 760 28.97 -16.72 -33.37
N ARG A 761 28.21 -17.69 -32.85
CA ARG A 761 28.75 -18.91 -32.23
C ARG A 761 28.24 -20.15 -32.95
N LEU A 762 29.17 -21.03 -33.34
CA LEU A 762 28.85 -22.31 -33.99
C LEU A 762 28.00 -23.21 -33.11
N THR A 763 28.21 -23.21 -31.79
CA THR A 763 27.41 -23.99 -30.84
C THR A 763 25.94 -23.58 -30.84
N GLU A 764 25.65 -22.28 -30.94
CA GLU A 764 24.27 -21.77 -30.99
C GLU A 764 23.58 -22.12 -32.32
N LEU A 765 24.35 -22.27 -33.40
CA LEU A 765 23.84 -22.79 -34.66
C LEU A 765 23.49 -24.28 -34.56
N GLU A 766 24.39 -25.10 -33.97
CA GLU A 766 24.18 -26.54 -33.78
C GLU A 766 22.97 -26.84 -32.89
N GLU A 767 22.74 -26.01 -31.87
CA GLU A 767 21.57 -26.07 -30.98
C GLU A 767 20.30 -25.47 -31.61
N GLY A 768 20.39 -24.86 -32.81
CA GLY A 768 19.26 -24.24 -33.51
C GLY A 768 18.77 -22.92 -32.90
N LEU A 769 19.57 -22.28 -32.04
CA LEU A 769 19.25 -21.01 -31.37
C LEU A 769 19.51 -19.79 -32.25
N ASP A 770 20.48 -19.83 -33.17
CA ASP A 770 20.74 -18.73 -34.11
C ASP A 770 20.72 -19.19 -35.58
N LEU A 771 19.53 -19.12 -36.18
CA LEU A 771 19.28 -19.49 -37.57
C LEU A 771 19.29 -18.28 -38.51
N GLN A 772 19.65 -17.08 -38.05
CA GLN A 772 19.52 -15.86 -38.85
C GLN A 772 20.42 -15.86 -40.10
N LEU A 773 21.73 -16.06 -39.92
CA LEU A 773 22.69 -16.09 -41.04
C LEU A 773 22.44 -17.28 -42.00
N PRO A 774 22.21 -18.53 -41.54
CA PRO A 774 21.86 -19.63 -42.43
C PRO A 774 20.63 -19.37 -43.30
N ILE A 775 19.57 -18.78 -42.72
CA ILE A 775 18.36 -18.43 -43.49
C ILE A 775 18.69 -17.39 -44.55
N TYR A 776 19.53 -16.40 -44.25
CA TYR A 776 19.93 -15.39 -45.22
C TYR A 776 20.80 -15.95 -46.35
N ILE A 777 21.71 -16.89 -46.05
CA ILE A 777 22.49 -17.63 -47.06
C ILE A 777 21.57 -18.36 -48.03
N LEU A 778 20.57 -19.08 -47.51
CA LEU A 778 19.59 -19.78 -48.33
C LEU A 778 18.75 -18.83 -49.17
N ALA A 779 18.26 -17.73 -48.57
CA ALA A 779 17.50 -16.72 -49.29
C ALA A 779 18.33 -16.09 -50.42
N LEU A 780 19.60 -15.75 -50.18
CA LEU A 780 20.48 -15.15 -51.19
C LEU A 780 20.71 -16.08 -52.39
N ARG A 781 20.92 -17.37 -52.13
CA ARG A 781 21.11 -18.38 -53.16
C ARG A 781 19.83 -18.64 -53.97
N ASP A 782 18.72 -18.88 -53.27
CA ASP A 782 17.50 -19.43 -53.88
C ASP A 782 16.57 -18.36 -54.46
N LEU A 783 16.57 -17.14 -53.89
CA LEU A 783 15.65 -16.07 -54.31
C LEU A 783 16.34 -14.95 -55.10
N PHE A 784 17.59 -14.63 -54.76
CA PHE A 784 18.33 -13.51 -55.37
C PHE A 784 19.32 -13.96 -56.45
N GLY A 785 19.55 -15.27 -56.63
CA GLY A 785 20.44 -15.82 -57.66
C GLY A 785 21.90 -15.44 -57.48
N VAL A 786 22.33 -15.15 -56.24
CA VAL A 786 23.72 -14.78 -55.91
C VAL A 786 24.31 -15.90 -55.06
N VAL A 787 25.50 -16.38 -55.44
CA VAL A 787 26.20 -17.45 -54.72
C VAL A 787 26.79 -16.88 -53.42
N PRO A 788 26.32 -17.32 -52.23
CA PRO A 788 26.80 -16.79 -50.96
C PRO A 788 28.21 -17.33 -50.64
N VAL A 789 29.17 -16.44 -50.45
CA VAL A 789 30.57 -16.77 -50.10
C VAL A 789 30.79 -16.66 -48.59
N ALA A 790 30.18 -15.67 -47.96
CA ALA A 790 30.21 -15.47 -46.51
C ALA A 790 28.93 -14.79 -46.02
N ALA A 791 28.60 -15.00 -44.74
CA ALA A 791 27.55 -14.26 -44.04
C ALA A 791 28.04 -13.88 -42.65
N GLU A 792 27.99 -12.59 -42.32
CA GLU A 792 28.66 -12.02 -41.16
C GLU A 792 27.71 -11.15 -40.32
N PHE A 793 27.81 -11.26 -39.01
CA PHE A 793 27.40 -10.21 -38.09
C PHE A 793 28.50 -9.17 -37.97
N TYR A 794 28.15 -7.91 -38.19
CA TYR A 794 29.01 -6.76 -37.94
C TYR A 794 28.62 -6.11 -36.61
N ALA A 795 29.43 -6.31 -35.57
CA ALA A 795 29.26 -5.67 -34.28
C ALA A 795 29.80 -4.23 -34.33
N LEU A 796 28.90 -3.24 -34.41
CA LEU A 796 29.25 -1.83 -34.63
C LEU A 796 30.06 -1.22 -33.49
N LYS A 797 29.80 -1.61 -32.23
CA LYS A 797 30.54 -1.09 -31.06
C LYS A 797 32.00 -1.55 -30.99
N THR A 798 32.30 -2.74 -31.51
CA THR A 798 33.65 -3.34 -31.44
C THR A 798 34.34 -3.39 -32.80
N SER A 799 33.65 -3.00 -33.87
CA SER A 799 34.09 -3.13 -35.27
C SER A 799 34.58 -4.54 -35.62
N ARG A 800 33.95 -5.57 -35.04
CA ARG A 800 34.30 -6.98 -35.28
C ARG A 800 33.28 -7.64 -36.19
N LYS A 801 33.78 -8.46 -37.11
CA LYS A 801 32.99 -9.31 -37.99
C LYS A 801 33.11 -10.76 -37.53
N THR A 802 31.98 -11.43 -37.34
CA THR A 802 31.93 -12.87 -36.99
C THR A 802 30.83 -13.53 -37.79
N GLY A 803 31.06 -14.73 -38.31
CA GLY A 803 30.11 -15.31 -39.26
C GLY A 803 30.49 -16.67 -39.82
N ILE A 804 29.79 -17.04 -40.88
CA ILE A 804 29.94 -18.30 -41.61
C ILE A 804 30.68 -18.01 -42.92
N TYR A 805 31.77 -18.75 -43.17
CA TYR A 805 32.62 -18.60 -44.34
C TYR A 805 32.73 -19.90 -45.13
N ASN A 806 32.48 -19.86 -46.42
CA ASN A 806 32.66 -21.01 -47.30
C ASN A 806 34.11 -21.06 -47.81
N ARG A 807 35.01 -21.67 -47.02
CA ARG A 807 36.46 -21.70 -47.33
C ARG A 807 36.76 -22.33 -48.69
N GLU A 808 36.07 -23.40 -49.08
CA GLU A 808 36.29 -24.06 -50.38
C GLU A 808 35.98 -23.13 -51.56
N LEU A 809 34.89 -22.37 -51.50
CA LEU A 809 34.52 -21.40 -52.52
C LEU A 809 35.46 -20.18 -52.53
N ILE A 810 35.88 -19.72 -51.35
CA ILE A 810 36.85 -18.61 -51.20
C ILE A 810 38.19 -18.99 -51.84
N ASP A 811 38.71 -20.18 -51.52
CA ASP A 811 39.99 -20.67 -52.04
C ASP A 811 39.92 -20.95 -53.55
N LYS A 812 38.83 -21.56 -54.02
CA LYS A 812 38.61 -21.85 -55.45
C LYS A 812 38.53 -20.59 -56.31
N LEU A 813 37.90 -19.53 -55.79
CA LEU A 813 37.73 -18.25 -56.49
C LEU A 813 38.87 -17.26 -56.24
N LYS A 814 39.89 -17.64 -55.44
CA LYS A 814 41.03 -16.79 -55.04
C LYS A 814 40.59 -15.45 -54.45
N LEU A 815 39.53 -15.46 -53.64
CA LEU A 815 38.98 -14.27 -53.01
C LEU A 815 39.79 -13.92 -51.75
N ASN A 816 40.23 -12.66 -51.64
CA ASN A 816 40.98 -12.21 -50.47
C ASN A 816 40.01 -11.68 -49.40
N ILE A 817 39.47 -12.58 -48.60
CA ILE A 817 38.59 -12.27 -47.45
C ILE A 817 39.42 -12.50 -46.18
N LYS A 818 39.74 -11.42 -45.46
CA LYS A 818 40.53 -11.45 -44.22
C LYS A 818 39.68 -11.73 -42.98
#